data_AF-A0A9E4ECD3-F1
#
_entry.id   AF-A0A9E4ECD3-F1
#
_cell.length_a   1.000
_cell.length_b   1.000
_cell.length_c   1.000
_cell.angle_alpha   90.00
_cell.angle_beta   90.00
_cell.angle_gamma   90.00
#
_symmetry.space_group_name_H-M   'P 1'
#
loop_
_entity.id
_entity.type
_entity.pdbx_description
1 polymer ?
#
loop_
_entity_poly.entity_id
_entity_poly.type
_entity_poly.pdbx_seq_one_letter_code
_entity_poly.pdbx_strand_id
1 'polypeptide(L)'
;MKREDDVQLIHRVLSGDDKAFDILVGKYQKSVHALVWRKVEDFHYAEEITQDTFLKAYRKLSTLKNPHQFAGWLYVIANRLCIDWMRKQKPAMQSLEETSVKEIDSITYERYVERDRELEAAEHRHDLVKKLLEKLPESERTVVTLYYLGEMTTKEISKFLGVSVKTISSRLRRARERLKEKEDLFVQEYLGGVQLSANIRQNIAQQVADMQPTPAPKMEPFLPWAAFGAAVVLATLLMLSVSNQYLAHFQKPYSFEAESEPTIEIIDAPIVLDIDAKPALRNQIGQTTTISKNNGNGLHASERDATLNASEDSLRLSATQWMPDAALRQAVREKLDIPADAPLTRAYLQQHLTSLDVRYKGIVDLTGLEHATDLQALVLIGNKIHDISPLSRLTGLAFLDLGENQISDLRPLAALTRLETLHLWKNQIEDISPLAGLINLKKLLIENNDIRDFSPLDELTHLEVLNKRGNFRVSDDISRVAVAPRIKDRDYPSVFSAWYSDVLNLPNLSDDEKLVYHDLFWGGPGFHLQWHPTPTGLRLFGRIDDARWKREYLLSQNPNFTRLVSLDYIDADPSDYSEEWPHWIRDENGDRVQAYAGGSTLLIDFTHPVVQDILVQKALAVAKCGLYDGIFLGRWQEGTATLEDDKGGYYRDVEAEWSARLSMVRRIREAAGDNFLIVVNTGQTKAPLSAPYLNGTFIETILDEGDTAYTHDHLREIENTLLWSEQNFRGPQINALEGRGIPLEPPDSPRNQQMMRVITTLGLTHSDGYVCYVVGISGIIHKHEYEISPGHKIDHIKGEPHQHNHQHYWYPFWDADLGQPIGEKSQLYQNREGVFIRKFTNGWAVYNRSGKPQKIQLMERTTGVASGITGTQHILPDLDGEIYLK
;
A
#
# COMPACT_ATOMS: atom_id res chain seq x y z
N MET A 1 1.88 9.01 47.91
CA MET A 1 0.64 9.81 48.03
C MET A 1 -0.57 8.91 47.82
N LYS A 2 -1.75 9.25 48.36
CA LYS A 2 -3.02 8.69 47.86
C LYS A 2 -3.26 9.25 46.44
N ARG A 3 -3.83 8.46 45.52
CA ARG A 3 -4.47 9.04 44.32
C ARG A 3 -5.64 9.89 44.81
N GLU A 4 -5.70 11.15 44.41
CA GLU A 4 -6.85 12.00 44.66
C GLU A 4 -8.05 11.48 43.85
N ASP A 5 -9.24 11.47 44.46
CA ASP A 5 -10.46 11.13 43.74
C ASP A 5 -10.89 12.32 42.85
N ASP A 6 -11.63 12.05 41.77
CA ASP A 6 -12.05 13.09 40.81
C ASP A 6 -12.82 14.21 41.51
N VAL A 7 -13.60 13.87 42.54
CA VAL A 7 -14.33 14.83 43.39
C VAL A 7 -13.38 15.80 44.12
N GLN A 8 -12.22 15.32 44.58
CA GLN A 8 -11.24 16.16 45.29
C GLN A 8 -10.53 17.11 44.33
N LEU A 9 -10.17 16.62 43.14
CA LEU A 9 -9.60 17.45 42.06
C LEU A 9 -10.62 18.52 41.61
N ILE A 10 -11.89 18.14 41.41
CA ILE A 10 -12.96 19.07 41.04
C ILE A 10 -13.16 20.15 42.10
N HIS A 11 -13.15 19.81 43.39
CA HIS A 11 -13.26 20.81 44.46
C HIS A 11 -12.04 21.76 44.51
N ARG A 12 -10.83 21.29 44.17
CA ARG A 12 -9.64 22.14 44.05
C ARG A 12 -9.76 23.11 42.87
N VAL A 13 -10.14 22.64 41.69
CA VAL A 13 -10.40 23.51 40.52
C VAL A 13 -11.47 24.57 40.82
N LEU A 14 -12.58 24.18 41.46
CA LEU A 14 -13.64 25.10 41.90
C LEU A 14 -13.20 26.07 43.01
N SER A 15 -12.01 25.90 43.58
CA SER A 15 -11.38 26.81 44.55
C SER A 15 -10.27 27.67 43.93
N GLY A 16 -10.06 27.62 42.61
CA GLY A 16 -9.03 28.39 41.89
C GLY A 16 -7.66 27.69 41.78
N ASP A 17 -7.60 26.37 41.90
CA ASP A 17 -6.39 25.58 41.65
C ASP A 17 -6.48 24.91 40.26
N ASP A 18 -6.21 25.70 39.23
CA ASP A 18 -6.35 25.30 37.82
C ASP A 18 -5.47 24.11 37.45
N LYS A 19 -4.32 23.93 38.13
CA LYS A 19 -3.41 22.80 37.95
C LYS A 19 -4.02 21.46 38.38
N ALA A 20 -5.07 21.46 39.21
CA ALA A 20 -5.86 20.26 39.48
C ALA A 20 -6.73 19.85 38.27
N PHE A 21 -6.99 20.74 37.31
CA PHE A 21 -7.69 20.41 36.07
C PHE A 21 -6.77 19.71 35.06
N ASP A 22 -5.50 20.10 34.95
CA ASP A 22 -4.51 19.42 34.10
C ASP A 22 -4.39 17.91 34.42
N ILE A 23 -4.57 17.55 35.70
CA ILE A 23 -4.60 16.17 36.18
C ILE A 23 -5.86 15.43 35.67
N LEU A 24 -7.01 16.10 35.64
CA LEU A 24 -8.27 15.56 35.09
C LEU A 24 -8.21 15.44 33.55
N VAL A 25 -7.67 16.44 32.85
CA VAL A 25 -7.40 16.39 31.40
C VAL A 25 -6.47 15.21 31.10
N GLY A 26 -5.32 15.15 31.78
CA GLY A 26 -4.32 14.10 31.61
C GLY A 26 -4.84 12.69 31.86
N LYS A 27 -5.81 12.53 32.76
CA LYS A 27 -6.48 11.25 33.08
C LYS A 27 -7.50 10.81 32.02
N TYR A 28 -8.23 11.74 31.40
CA TYR A 28 -9.37 11.42 30.53
C TYR A 28 -9.12 11.66 29.03
N GLN A 29 -8.09 12.43 28.64
CA GLN A 29 -7.85 12.88 27.26
C GLN A 29 -7.90 11.75 26.21
N LYS A 30 -7.18 10.63 26.41
CA LYS A 30 -7.16 9.50 25.46
C LYS A 30 -8.54 8.87 25.28
N SER A 31 -9.25 8.60 26.38
CA SER A 31 -10.58 7.99 26.37
C SER A 31 -11.66 8.88 25.73
N VAL A 32 -11.52 10.20 25.84
CA VAL A 32 -12.40 11.16 25.14
C VAL A 32 -12.06 11.17 23.65
N HIS A 33 -10.77 11.25 23.30
CA HIS A 33 -10.30 11.28 21.91
C HIS A 33 -10.73 10.05 21.12
N ALA A 34 -10.49 8.84 21.64
CA ALA A 34 -10.92 7.59 21.00
C ALA A 34 -12.45 7.50 20.80
N LEU A 35 -13.24 8.13 21.67
CA LEU A 35 -14.70 8.22 21.53
C LEU A 35 -15.12 9.24 20.45
N VAL A 36 -14.48 10.41 20.45
CA VAL A 36 -14.74 11.47 19.46
C VAL A 36 -14.34 10.96 18.08
N TRP A 37 -13.15 10.38 17.92
CA TRP A 37 -12.67 9.80 16.68
C TRP A 37 -13.62 8.72 16.13
N ARG A 38 -14.14 7.82 16.97
CA ARG A 38 -15.20 6.85 16.56
C ARG A 38 -16.44 7.52 15.93
N LYS A 39 -16.75 8.78 16.26
CA LYS A 39 -17.96 9.50 15.82
C LYS A 39 -17.72 10.49 14.68
N VAL A 40 -16.46 10.85 14.46
CA VAL A 40 -16.00 11.91 13.56
C VAL A 40 -15.24 11.32 12.37
N GLU A 41 -14.69 10.11 12.54
CA GLU A 41 -13.85 9.32 11.61
C GLU A 41 -12.55 10.01 11.14
N ASP A 42 -12.41 11.31 11.33
CA ASP A 42 -11.19 12.11 11.15
C ASP A 42 -10.42 12.32 12.47
N PHE A 43 -9.08 12.15 12.43
CA PHE A 43 -8.21 12.24 13.62
C PHE A 43 -7.96 13.67 14.10
N HIS A 44 -7.74 14.62 13.18
CA HIS A 44 -7.43 16.02 13.51
C HIS A 44 -8.66 16.74 14.08
N TYR A 45 -9.83 16.53 13.49
CA TYR A 45 -11.08 17.02 14.06
C TYR A 45 -11.42 16.32 15.39
N ALA A 46 -11.02 15.07 15.58
CA ALA A 46 -11.16 14.43 16.89
C ALA A 46 -10.24 15.05 17.96
N GLU A 47 -9.04 15.50 17.58
CA GLU A 47 -8.12 16.24 18.45
C GLU A 47 -8.70 17.61 18.85
N GLU A 48 -9.17 18.38 17.86
CA GLU A 48 -9.83 19.69 18.08
C GLU A 48 -11.06 19.56 18.99
N ILE A 49 -12.00 18.67 18.68
CA ILE A 49 -13.23 18.46 19.47
C ILE A 49 -12.92 17.92 20.87
N THR A 50 -11.82 17.18 21.05
CA THR A 50 -11.36 16.74 22.37
C THR A 50 -10.85 17.92 23.20
N GLN A 51 -10.02 18.78 22.63
CA GLN A 51 -9.59 20.03 23.28
C GLN A 51 -10.80 20.90 23.65
N ASP A 52 -11.71 21.13 22.70
CA ASP A 52 -12.95 21.90 22.89
C ASP A 52 -13.89 21.27 23.95
N THR A 53 -13.87 19.93 24.10
CA THR A 53 -14.57 19.20 25.18
C THR A 53 -14.03 19.58 26.56
N PHE A 54 -12.71 19.55 26.77
CA PHE A 54 -12.12 19.88 28.06
C PHE A 54 -12.27 21.37 28.40
N LEU A 55 -12.11 22.27 27.44
CA LEU A 55 -12.33 23.71 27.63
C LEU A 55 -13.78 24.02 28.02
N LYS A 56 -14.76 23.33 27.41
CA LYS A 56 -16.19 23.48 27.77
C LYS A 56 -16.57 22.78 29.07
N ALA A 57 -15.88 21.71 29.45
CA ALA A 57 -15.99 21.10 30.78
C ALA A 57 -15.43 22.01 31.88
N TYR A 58 -14.28 22.66 31.65
CA TYR A 58 -13.66 23.62 32.58
C TYR A 58 -14.61 24.81 32.86
N ARG A 59 -15.00 25.53 31.80
CA ARG A 59 -15.90 26.70 31.86
C ARG A 59 -17.26 26.40 32.51
N LYS A 60 -17.69 25.13 32.61
CA LYS A 60 -18.98 24.72 33.17
C LYS A 60 -18.85 23.84 34.41
N LEU A 61 -17.65 23.66 34.98
CA LEU A 61 -17.42 22.70 36.06
C LEU A 61 -18.26 23.01 37.31
N SER A 62 -18.52 24.29 37.58
CA SER A 62 -19.38 24.77 38.67
C SER A 62 -20.87 24.39 38.51
N THR A 63 -21.28 23.92 37.33
CA THR A 63 -22.65 23.44 37.07
C THR A 63 -22.84 21.94 37.33
N LEU A 64 -21.76 21.20 37.63
CA LEU A 64 -21.79 19.77 37.88
C LEU A 64 -22.36 19.44 39.27
N LYS A 65 -23.69 19.19 39.31
CA LYS A 65 -24.44 18.91 40.55
C LYS A 65 -23.96 17.67 41.35
N ASN A 66 -23.22 16.75 40.72
CA ASN A 66 -22.65 15.58 41.38
C ASN A 66 -21.26 15.26 40.80
N PRO A 67 -20.17 15.62 41.50
CA PRO A 67 -18.81 15.38 41.03
C PRO A 67 -18.48 13.91 40.71
N HIS A 68 -19.12 12.92 41.37
CA HIS A 68 -18.90 11.49 41.07
C HIS A 68 -19.37 11.07 39.66
N GLN A 69 -20.13 11.92 38.96
CA GLN A 69 -20.60 11.69 37.59
C GLN A 69 -19.73 12.37 36.52
N PHE A 70 -18.59 12.99 36.88
CA PHE A 70 -17.74 13.78 35.98
C PHE A 70 -17.43 13.11 34.65
N ALA A 71 -16.99 11.84 34.62
CA ALA A 71 -16.68 11.14 33.37
C ALA A 71 -17.90 10.96 32.44
N GLY A 72 -19.09 10.71 32.99
CA GLY A 72 -20.34 10.61 32.22
C GLY A 72 -20.86 11.97 31.75
N TRP A 73 -20.62 13.02 32.54
CA TRP A 73 -20.92 14.40 32.17
C TRP A 73 -19.99 14.91 31.06
N LEU A 74 -18.70 14.61 31.16
CA LEU A 74 -17.68 14.86 30.15
C LEU A 74 -18.00 14.11 28.83
N TYR A 75 -18.43 12.85 28.90
CA TYR A 75 -18.96 12.11 27.75
C TYR A 75 -20.16 12.83 27.10
N VAL A 76 -21.10 13.36 27.89
CA VAL A 76 -22.26 14.11 27.36
C VAL A 76 -21.83 15.41 26.69
N ILE A 77 -20.77 16.08 27.17
CA ILE A 77 -20.16 17.23 26.50
C ILE A 77 -19.50 16.77 25.18
N ALA A 78 -18.63 15.76 25.22
CA ALA A 78 -17.93 15.22 24.05
C ALA A 78 -18.91 14.79 22.94
N ASN A 79 -19.91 13.97 23.27
CA ASN A 79 -20.91 13.49 22.32
C ASN A 79 -21.81 14.63 21.80
N ARG A 80 -22.10 15.66 22.61
CA ARG A 80 -22.80 16.86 22.10
C ARG A 80 -21.91 17.66 21.14
N LEU A 81 -20.61 17.77 21.40
CA LEU A 81 -19.69 18.45 20.49
C LEU A 81 -19.42 17.66 19.22
N CYS A 82 -19.38 16.33 19.27
CA CYS A 82 -19.41 15.48 18.07
C CYS A 82 -20.69 15.75 17.26
N ILE A 83 -21.86 15.79 17.92
CA ILE A 83 -23.15 16.04 17.26
C ILE A 83 -23.24 17.46 16.71
N ASP A 84 -22.76 18.47 17.44
CA ASP A 84 -22.79 19.86 17.00
C ASP A 84 -21.71 20.15 15.94
N TRP A 85 -20.57 19.45 15.94
CA TRP A 85 -19.60 19.43 14.84
C TRP A 85 -20.20 18.74 13.60
N MET A 86 -20.80 17.55 13.73
CA MET A 86 -21.52 16.88 12.63
C MET A 86 -22.69 17.71 12.08
N ARG A 87 -23.23 18.65 12.87
CA ARG A 87 -24.24 19.64 12.44
C ARG A 87 -23.62 20.89 11.81
N LYS A 88 -22.45 21.34 12.26
CA LYS A 88 -21.67 22.48 11.70
C LYS A 88 -20.89 22.12 10.44
N GLN A 89 -20.63 20.84 10.21
CA GLN A 89 -20.15 20.29 8.93
C GLN A 89 -21.24 20.33 7.84
N LYS A 90 -22.47 20.77 8.18
CA LYS A 90 -23.30 21.52 7.22
C LYS A 90 -22.95 22.99 7.36
N PRO A 91 -22.38 23.64 6.33
CA PRO A 91 -21.87 24.98 6.44
C PRO A 91 -22.97 25.99 6.77
N ALA A 92 -22.62 26.96 7.60
CA ALA A 92 -23.27 28.25 7.69
C ALA A 92 -22.19 29.30 7.37
N MET A 93 -22.20 29.80 6.14
CA MET A 93 -21.23 30.78 5.64
C MET A 93 -21.56 32.19 6.11
N GLN A 94 -20.54 33.02 6.33
CA GLN A 94 -20.63 34.46 6.11
C GLN A 94 -19.41 34.94 5.30
N SER A 95 -19.63 36.03 4.57
CA SER A 95 -18.85 36.43 3.40
C SER A 95 -17.62 37.30 3.74
N LEU A 96 -16.70 37.40 2.78
CA LEU A 96 -16.02 38.65 2.45
C LEU A 96 -15.47 38.60 1.01
N GLU A 97 -15.90 39.58 0.21
CA GLU A 97 -15.29 39.99 -1.06
C GLU A 97 -13.87 40.58 -0.77
N GLU A 98 -12.87 40.61 -1.66
CA GLU A 98 -12.74 40.36 -3.10
C GLU A 98 -11.28 39.84 -3.34
N THR A 99 -10.95 39.12 -4.41
CA THR A 99 -9.55 38.66 -4.67
C THR A 99 -9.28 38.45 -6.16
N SER A 100 -8.06 38.74 -6.64
CA SER A 100 -7.75 38.71 -8.08
C SER A 100 -7.24 37.35 -8.56
N VAL A 101 -7.50 37.02 -9.82
CA VAL A 101 -7.13 35.72 -10.43
C VAL A 101 -5.62 35.47 -10.42
N LYS A 102 -4.77 36.52 -10.36
CA LYS A 102 -3.31 36.39 -10.27
C LYS A 102 -2.80 35.87 -8.92
N GLU A 103 -3.59 35.95 -7.86
CA GLU A 103 -3.16 35.55 -6.51
C GLU A 103 -3.42 34.05 -6.23
N ILE A 104 -4.37 33.44 -6.95
CA ILE A 104 -4.75 32.03 -6.82
C ILE A 104 -3.60 31.08 -7.25
N ASP A 105 -2.87 31.46 -8.28
CA ASP A 105 -1.80 30.64 -8.88
C ASP A 105 -0.53 30.56 -8.02
N SER A 106 -0.36 31.49 -7.08
CA SER A 106 0.84 31.62 -6.22
C SER A 106 0.76 30.83 -4.90
N ILE A 107 -0.43 30.41 -4.46
CA ILE A 107 -0.66 29.91 -3.08
C ILE A 107 -0.97 28.40 -3.04
N THR A 108 -1.34 27.81 -4.18
CA THR A 108 -1.80 26.42 -4.28
C THR A 108 -0.66 25.41 -4.41
N TYR A 109 0.37 25.70 -5.20
CA TYR A 109 1.42 24.73 -5.53
C TYR A 109 2.43 24.49 -4.38
N GLU A 110 2.87 25.54 -3.69
CA GLU A 110 3.87 25.41 -2.61
C GLU A 110 3.33 24.62 -1.41
N ARG A 111 2.11 24.96 -0.95
CA ARG A 111 1.44 24.25 0.16
C ARG A 111 1.09 22.79 -0.13
N TYR A 112 0.94 22.43 -1.41
CA TYR A 112 0.70 21.05 -1.81
C TYR A 112 1.94 20.17 -1.59
N VAL A 113 3.14 20.68 -1.96
CA VAL A 113 4.42 19.96 -1.81
C VAL A 113 4.82 19.73 -0.34
N GLU A 114 4.34 20.58 0.57
CA GLU A 114 4.47 20.39 2.02
C GLU A 114 3.47 19.36 2.56
N ARG A 115 2.17 19.48 2.21
CA ARG A 115 1.10 18.70 2.87
C ARG A 115 1.01 17.23 2.47
N ASP A 116 1.41 16.84 1.25
CA ASP A 116 1.41 15.43 0.82
C ASP A 116 2.27 14.54 1.74
N ARG A 117 3.35 15.09 2.32
CA ARG A 117 4.39 14.33 3.04
C ARG A 117 3.97 13.83 4.42
N GLU A 118 3.00 14.47 5.07
CA GLU A 118 2.59 14.14 6.45
C GLU A 118 1.34 13.25 6.50
N LEU A 119 0.50 13.25 5.46
CA LEU A 119 -0.79 12.56 5.46
C LEU A 119 -0.69 11.07 5.09
N GLU A 120 0.03 10.75 4.02
CA GLU A 120 0.01 9.43 3.37
C GLU A 120 0.45 8.28 4.32
N ALA A 121 1.42 8.55 5.21
CA ALA A 121 1.92 7.58 6.18
C ALA A 121 0.96 7.29 7.35
N ALA A 122 -0.05 8.14 7.58
CA ALA A 122 -1.09 7.90 8.58
C ALA A 122 -2.26 7.09 7.98
N GLU A 123 -2.73 7.49 6.80
CA GLU A 123 -3.95 6.94 6.19
C GLU A 123 -3.86 5.45 5.86
N HIS A 124 -2.70 4.95 5.38
CA HIS A 124 -2.54 3.52 5.06
C HIS A 124 -2.72 2.62 6.31
N ARG A 125 -2.24 3.07 7.47
CA ARG A 125 -2.40 2.37 8.76
C ARG A 125 -3.85 2.45 9.27
N HIS A 126 -4.51 3.60 9.09
CA HIS A 126 -5.93 3.77 9.46
C HIS A 126 -6.86 2.86 8.66
N ASP A 127 -6.66 2.75 7.35
CA ASP A 127 -7.52 1.96 6.46
C ASP A 127 -7.38 0.43 6.72
N LEU A 128 -6.19 -0.05 7.11
CA LEU A 128 -5.99 -1.41 7.59
C LEU A 128 -6.73 -1.67 8.92
N VAL A 129 -6.61 -0.77 9.90
CA VAL A 129 -7.32 -0.87 11.19
C VAL A 129 -8.84 -0.85 11.01
N LYS A 130 -9.35 -0.02 10.09
CA LYS A 130 -10.78 0.05 9.73
C LYS A 130 -11.30 -1.31 9.24
N LYS A 131 -10.61 -1.92 8.26
CA LYS A 131 -10.95 -3.24 7.68
C LYS A 131 -10.85 -4.41 8.67
N LEU A 132 -10.09 -4.26 9.77
CA LEU A 132 -10.05 -5.24 10.87
C LEU A 132 -11.22 -5.05 11.84
N LEU A 133 -11.52 -3.81 12.22
CA LEU A 133 -12.63 -3.49 13.14
C LEU A 133 -14.00 -3.78 12.52
N GLU A 134 -14.17 -3.59 11.20
CA GLU A 134 -15.41 -3.88 10.47
C GLU A 134 -15.86 -5.34 10.57
N LYS A 135 -14.92 -6.29 10.73
CA LYS A 135 -15.19 -7.73 10.89
C LYS A 135 -15.78 -8.09 12.26
N LEU A 136 -15.67 -7.21 13.26
CA LEU A 136 -16.21 -7.44 14.60
C LEU A 136 -17.67 -6.99 14.73
N PRO A 137 -18.55 -7.77 15.40
CA PRO A 137 -19.87 -7.32 15.83
C PRO A 137 -19.77 -6.02 16.67
N GLU A 138 -20.74 -5.11 16.53
CA GLU A 138 -20.64 -3.75 17.11
C GLU A 138 -20.35 -3.73 18.62
N SER A 139 -20.95 -4.67 19.38
CA SER A 139 -20.75 -4.77 20.83
C SER A 139 -19.34 -5.25 21.24
N GLU A 140 -18.63 -5.94 20.34
CA GLU A 140 -17.27 -6.44 20.51
C GLU A 140 -16.26 -5.40 20.00
N ARG A 141 -16.52 -4.83 18.81
CA ARG A 141 -15.81 -3.67 18.24
C ARG A 141 -15.70 -2.52 19.23
N THR A 142 -16.82 -2.14 19.86
CA THR A 142 -16.89 -1.07 20.87
C THR A 142 -15.94 -1.31 22.06
N VAL A 143 -15.81 -2.57 22.49
CA VAL A 143 -14.97 -2.92 23.65
C VAL A 143 -13.49 -2.94 23.26
N VAL A 144 -13.14 -3.41 22.05
CA VAL A 144 -11.77 -3.34 21.51
C VAL A 144 -11.31 -1.88 21.38
N THR A 145 -12.11 -1.00 20.78
CA THR A 145 -11.77 0.42 20.63
C THR A 145 -11.48 1.08 21.99
N LEU A 146 -12.35 0.89 22.99
CA LEU A 146 -12.15 1.52 24.31
C LEU A 146 -10.98 0.91 25.11
N TYR A 147 -10.67 -0.38 24.90
CA TYR A 147 -9.60 -1.06 25.63
C TYR A 147 -8.21 -0.77 25.08
N TYR A 148 -8.03 -0.81 23.76
CA TYR A 148 -6.74 -0.57 23.13
C TYR A 148 -6.52 0.92 22.84
N LEU A 149 -7.32 1.52 21.95
CA LEU A 149 -7.16 2.93 21.54
C LEU A 149 -7.55 3.92 22.66
N GLY A 150 -8.47 3.52 23.56
CA GLY A 150 -8.84 4.30 24.74
C GLY A 150 -8.01 4.02 26.00
N GLU A 151 -7.13 3.01 25.98
CA GLU A 151 -6.33 2.50 27.13
C GLU A 151 -7.15 2.15 28.40
N MET A 152 -8.47 1.98 28.30
CA MET A 152 -9.34 1.82 29.47
C MET A 152 -9.31 0.39 30.03
N THR A 153 -9.18 0.22 31.35
CA THR A 153 -9.29 -1.11 31.96
C THR A 153 -10.72 -1.67 31.83
N THR A 154 -10.88 -2.99 31.86
CA THR A 154 -12.22 -3.64 31.77
C THR A 154 -13.20 -3.19 32.87
N LYS A 155 -12.69 -2.71 34.01
CA LYS A 155 -13.49 -2.11 35.09
C LYS A 155 -13.97 -0.69 34.74
N GLU A 156 -13.14 0.11 34.08
CA GLU A 156 -13.50 1.45 33.62
C GLU A 156 -14.48 1.38 32.44
N ILE A 157 -14.23 0.51 31.45
CA ILE A 157 -15.17 0.24 30.35
C ILE A 157 -16.52 -0.26 30.90
N SER A 158 -16.50 -1.12 31.92
CA SER A 158 -17.72 -1.61 32.59
C SER A 158 -18.53 -0.47 33.23
N LYS A 159 -17.87 0.42 33.97
CA LYS A 159 -18.50 1.61 34.58
C LYS A 159 -18.99 2.61 33.51
N PHE A 160 -18.28 2.70 32.37
CA PHE A 160 -18.55 3.62 31.27
C PHE A 160 -19.72 3.17 30.37
N LEU A 161 -19.81 1.87 30.07
CA LEU A 161 -20.85 1.29 29.22
C LEU A 161 -22.07 0.76 30.01
N GLY A 162 -22.06 0.81 31.35
CA GLY A 162 -23.18 0.39 32.18
C GLY A 162 -23.44 -1.13 32.20
N VAL A 163 -22.47 -1.95 31.79
CA VAL A 163 -22.57 -3.42 31.73
C VAL A 163 -21.50 -4.09 32.60
N SER A 164 -21.72 -5.33 33.04
CA SER A 164 -20.82 -5.99 34.01
C SER A 164 -19.39 -6.19 33.48
N VAL A 165 -18.41 -6.17 34.39
CA VAL A 165 -16.99 -6.44 34.07
C VAL A 165 -16.83 -7.80 33.38
N LYS A 166 -17.61 -8.81 33.79
CA LYS A 166 -17.62 -10.15 33.17
C LYS A 166 -18.11 -10.09 31.72
N THR A 167 -19.09 -9.24 31.41
CA THR A 167 -19.58 -8.98 30.04
C THR A 167 -18.51 -8.29 29.19
N ILE A 168 -17.81 -7.29 29.74
CA ILE A 168 -16.70 -6.62 29.05
C ILE A 168 -15.55 -7.59 28.74
N SER A 169 -15.07 -8.33 29.75
CA SER A 169 -14.01 -9.33 29.55
C SER A 169 -14.42 -10.43 28.57
N SER A 170 -15.69 -10.85 28.57
CA SER A 170 -16.21 -11.82 27.60
C SER A 170 -16.23 -11.26 26.16
N ARG A 171 -16.71 -10.03 25.96
CA ARG A 171 -16.71 -9.36 24.65
C ARG A 171 -15.28 -9.11 24.13
N LEU A 172 -14.37 -8.68 24.99
CA LEU A 172 -12.95 -8.50 24.66
C LEU A 172 -12.29 -9.83 24.28
N ARG A 173 -12.60 -10.92 25.00
CA ARG A 173 -12.09 -12.27 24.68
C ARG A 173 -12.64 -12.77 23.35
N ARG A 174 -13.96 -12.67 23.10
CA ARG A 174 -14.56 -13.06 21.83
C ARG A 174 -14.07 -12.22 20.65
N ALA A 175 -13.82 -10.93 20.86
CA ALA A 175 -13.21 -10.08 19.85
C ALA A 175 -11.80 -10.55 19.48
N ARG A 176 -10.96 -10.88 20.47
CA ARG A 176 -9.65 -11.51 20.22
C ARG A 176 -9.80 -12.86 19.53
N GLU A 177 -10.70 -13.73 20.00
CA GLU A 177 -11.00 -15.04 19.40
C GLU A 177 -11.44 -14.94 17.93
N ARG A 178 -12.21 -13.91 17.54
CA ARG A 178 -12.61 -13.63 16.15
C ARG A 178 -11.53 -12.99 15.28
N LEU A 179 -10.54 -12.33 15.89
CA LEU A 179 -9.35 -11.83 15.18
C LEU A 179 -8.23 -12.91 15.11
N LYS A 180 -8.36 -14.00 15.88
CA LYS A 180 -7.26 -14.91 16.21
C LYS A 180 -6.73 -15.79 15.09
N GLU A 181 -7.46 -15.91 13.98
CA GLU A 181 -6.95 -16.60 12.78
C GLU A 181 -5.79 -15.84 12.11
N LYS A 182 -5.49 -14.60 12.53
CA LYS A 182 -4.18 -13.95 12.29
C LYS A 182 -3.63 -13.29 13.58
N GLU A 183 -2.79 -14.04 14.29
CA GLU A 183 -1.70 -13.60 15.19
C GLU A 183 -2.06 -12.60 16.33
N ASP A 184 -2.13 -13.09 17.60
CA ASP A 184 -2.49 -12.30 18.81
C ASP A 184 -1.63 -11.02 19.04
N LEU A 185 -0.39 -10.99 18.54
CA LEU A 185 0.55 -9.86 18.67
C LEU A 185 0.11 -8.63 17.87
N PHE A 186 -0.43 -8.81 16.66
CA PHE A 186 -0.87 -7.72 15.77
C PHE A 186 -1.85 -6.75 16.45
N VAL A 187 -2.73 -7.26 17.31
CA VAL A 187 -3.80 -6.48 17.94
C VAL A 187 -3.25 -5.45 18.93
N GLN A 188 -2.12 -5.74 19.58
CA GLN A 188 -1.53 -4.83 20.57
C GLN A 188 -0.59 -3.80 19.95
N GLU A 189 0.12 -4.19 18.89
CA GLU A 189 1.03 -3.30 18.14
C GLU A 189 0.25 -2.25 17.32
N TYR A 190 -0.70 -2.68 16.47
CA TYR A 190 -1.42 -1.78 15.57
C TYR A 190 -2.52 -0.94 16.25
N LEU A 191 -3.04 -1.35 17.41
CA LEU A 191 -4.05 -0.57 18.16
C LEU A 191 -3.48 0.17 19.38
N GLY A 192 -2.26 -0.16 19.81
CA GLY A 192 -1.58 0.48 20.96
C GLY A 192 -0.62 1.61 20.57
N GLY A 193 -0.17 1.68 19.32
CA GLY A 193 0.83 2.67 18.86
C GLY A 193 0.34 4.11 18.68
N VAL A 194 -0.95 4.40 18.89
CA VAL A 194 -1.56 5.72 18.61
C VAL A 194 -1.23 6.72 19.72
N GLN A 195 -0.04 7.33 19.66
CA GLN A 195 0.29 8.48 20.51
C GLN A 195 -0.42 9.74 20.00
N LEU A 196 -1.29 10.32 20.84
CA LEU A 196 -1.79 11.68 20.65
C LEU A 196 -0.62 12.69 20.75
N SER A 197 -0.70 13.82 20.06
CA SER A 197 0.36 14.83 20.10
C SER A 197 0.65 15.29 21.54
N ALA A 198 1.94 15.48 21.86
CA ALA A 198 2.35 15.98 23.17
C ALA A 198 1.75 17.36 23.50
N ASN A 199 1.41 18.11 22.46
CA ASN A 199 0.98 19.50 22.52
C ASN A 199 -0.44 19.68 23.05
N ILE A 200 -1.36 18.70 22.94
CA ILE A 200 -2.77 18.87 23.37
C ILE A 200 -2.87 19.37 24.82
N ARG A 201 -2.15 18.73 25.75
CA ARG A 201 -2.21 19.09 27.17
C ARG A 201 -1.63 20.48 27.42
N GLN A 202 -0.59 20.85 26.68
CA GLN A 202 0.08 22.14 26.78
C GLN A 202 -0.80 23.26 26.20
N ASN A 203 -1.43 23.03 25.05
CA ASN A 203 -2.41 23.91 24.41
C ASN A 203 -3.64 24.14 25.29
N ILE A 204 -4.18 23.09 25.92
CA ILE A 204 -5.29 23.20 26.88
C ILE A 204 -4.87 24.03 28.10
N ALA A 205 -3.75 23.70 28.74
CA ALA A 205 -3.29 24.40 29.94
C ALA A 205 -2.99 25.89 29.66
N GLN A 206 -2.38 26.20 28.53
CA GLN A 206 -2.07 27.56 28.10
C GLN A 206 -3.36 28.35 27.81
N GLN A 207 -4.33 27.76 27.11
CA GLN A 207 -5.63 28.41 26.89
C GLN A 207 -6.47 28.54 28.18
N VAL A 208 -6.33 27.63 29.14
CA VAL A 208 -7.01 27.73 30.46
C VAL A 208 -6.47 28.91 31.27
N ALA A 209 -5.14 29.13 31.26
CA ALA A 209 -4.51 30.24 32.01
C ALA A 209 -5.01 31.63 31.59
N ASP A 210 -5.44 31.80 30.34
CA ASP A 210 -5.99 33.05 29.81
C ASP A 210 -7.51 33.24 30.09
N MET A 211 -8.18 32.30 30.79
CA MET A 211 -9.63 32.33 31.01
C MET A 211 -10.04 32.64 32.45
N GLN A 212 -10.64 33.82 32.67
CA GLN A 212 -11.29 34.15 33.93
C GLN A 212 -12.58 33.31 34.15
N PRO A 213 -12.76 32.61 35.28
CA PRO A 213 -13.95 31.81 35.56
C PRO A 213 -15.16 32.69 35.88
N THR A 214 -16.33 32.36 35.31
CA THR A 214 -17.58 33.09 35.59
C THR A 214 -18.05 32.89 37.04
N PRO A 215 -18.35 33.95 37.80
CA PRO A 215 -18.80 33.85 39.19
C PRO A 215 -20.20 33.24 39.29
N ALA A 216 -20.49 32.56 40.40
CA ALA A 216 -21.78 31.94 40.64
C ALA A 216 -22.90 32.98 40.86
N PRO A 217 -24.13 32.75 40.35
CA PRO A 217 -25.24 33.67 40.52
C PRO A 217 -25.72 33.72 41.98
N LYS A 218 -25.95 34.93 42.50
CA LYS A 218 -26.61 35.13 43.80
C LYS A 218 -28.08 34.71 43.71
N MET A 219 -28.57 34.05 44.76
CA MET A 219 -30.00 33.78 44.96
C MET A 219 -30.66 34.89 45.78
N GLU A 220 -31.81 35.38 45.33
CA GLU A 220 -32.81 36.06 46.15
C GLU A 220 -34.21 35.45 45.90
N PRO A 221 -35.19 35.58 46.84
CA PRO A 221 -36.17 34.51 47.03
C PRO A 221 -37.64 34.83 46.69
N PHE A 222 -38.18 34.07 45.72
CA PHE A 222 -39.32 33.14 45.87
C PHE A 222 -40.80 33.63 46.10
N LEU A 223 -41.74 32.91 45.45
CA LEU A 223 -43.21 32.79 45.68
C LEU A 223 -44.11 34.02 45.26
N PRO A 224 -45.46 33.87 45.07
CA PRO A 224 -46.10 32.87 44.19
C PRO A 224 -47.45 33.26 43.50
N TRP A 225 -47.83 32.53 42.43
CA TRP A 225 -49.23 32.27 41.98
C TRP A 225 -50.07 33.49 41.49
N ALA A 226 -51.19 33.37 40.76
CA ALA A 226 -51.64 32.40 39.75
C ALA A 226 -52.89 32.96 38.98
N ALA A 227 -53.27 32.27 37.89
CA ALA A 227 -54.55 32.34 37.17
C ALA A 227 -54.84 33.53 36.20
N PHE A 228 -55.74 33.23 35.26
CA PHE A 228 -56.24 34.04 34.13
C PHE A 228 -55.23 34.39 33.02
N GLY A 229 -55.41 33.92 31.77
CA GLY A 229 -56.48 33.04 31.27
C GLY A 229 -56.23 32.46 29.88
N ALA A 230 -57.03 31.45 29.49
CA ALA A 230 -56.84 30.67 28.28
C ALA A 230 -57.83 31.04 27.15
N ALA A 231 -57.50 32.12 26.43
CA ALA A 231 -57.94 32.43 25.06
C ALA A 231 -56.94 33.50 24.54
N VAL A 232 -56.27 33.35 23.41
CA VAL A 232 -56.64 32.69 22.17
C VAL A 232 -55.48 31.83 21.63
N VAL A 233 -55.67 30.51 21.48
CA VAL A 233 -54.66 29.56 20.93
C VAL A 233 -54.79 29.46 19.40
N LEU A 234 -54.93 30.60 18.71
CA LEU A 234 -55.18 30.68 17.25
C LEU A 234 -53.89 30.92 16.46
N ALA A 235 -52.82 30.32 16.97
CA ALA A 235 -51.67 29.77 16.24
C ALA A 235 -51.16 28.60 17.12
N THR A 236 -51.75 27.40 17.07
CA THR A 236 -52.32 26.73 15.90
C THR A 236 -53.46 25.73 16.25
N LEU A 237 -54.54 26.14 16.92
CA LEU A 237 -55.77 25.32 17.00
C LEU A 237 -56.50 25.25 15.65
N LEU A 238 -56.18 24.22 14.87
CA LEU A 238 -57.10 23.36 14.12
C LEU A 238 -56.32 22.07 13.82
N MET A 239 -56.30 21.15 14.79
CA MET A 239 -57.18 19.97 14.83
C MET A 239 -56.81 18.94 13.75
N LEU A 240 -56.30 17.75 14.07
CA LEU A 240 -56.99 16.68 14.81
C LEU A 240 -58.37 16.31 14.26
N SER A 241 -58.50 16.32 12.93
CA SER A 241 -59.19 15.28 12.16
C SER A 241 -58.40 15.08 10.87
N VAL A 242 -57.67 13.98 10.65
CA VAL A 242 -58.18 12.60 10.67
C VAL A 242 -57.58 11.71 11.78
N SER A 243 -58.35 10.71 12.17
CA SER A 243 -58.06 9.68 13.20
C SER A 243 -57.12 8.55 12.77
N ASN A 244 -56.45 7.94 13.76
CA ASN A 244 -56.08 6.52 13.83
C ASN A 244 -55.47 5.86 12.57
N GLN A 245 -54.14 5.86 12.47
CA GLN A 245 -53.32 4.66 12.79
C GLN A 245 -51.82 5.04 12.86
N TYR A 246 -50.95 4.07 13.16
CA TYR A 246 -49.48 4.24 13.22
C TYR A 246 -48.89 5.12 14.34
N LEU A 247 -49.41 4.97 15.57
CA LEU A 247 -48.67 5.29 16.79
C LEU A 247 -48.19 4.00 17.50
N ALA A 248 -47.36 3.19 16.82
CA ALA A 248 -46.81 1.94 17.37
C ALA A 248 -45.58 1.38 16.62
N HIS A 249 -44.42 2.04 16.68
CA HIS A 249 -43.08 1.42 16.90
C HIS A 249 -41.94 2.47 16.94
N PHE A 250 -40.74 2.03 17.36
CA PHE A 250 -39.46 2.77 17.32
C PHE A 250 -39.28 4.00 18.23
N GLN A 251 -39.66 3.86 19.50
CA GLN A 251 -38.65 4.03 20.55
C GLN A 251 -38.67 2.84 21.53
N LYS A 252 -37.53 2.16 21.64
CA LYS A 252 -37.10 1.45 22.87
C LYS A 252 -35.67 1.93 23.16
N PRO A 253 -35.27 2.11 24.43
CA PRO A 253 -33.87 2.28 24.79
C PRO A 253 -33.07 0.99 24.50
N TYR A 254 -31.74 1.04 24.66
CA TYR A 254 -30.87 -0.14 24.61
C TYR A 254 -31.47 -1.30 25.45
N SER A 255 -31.70 -2.45 24.82
CA SER A 255 -32.18 -3.62 25.55
C SER A 255 -31.09 -4.17 26.46
N PHE A 256 -31.42 -4.39 27.73
CA PHE A 256 -30.60 -5.21 28.64
C PHE A 256 -30.82 -6.71 28.42
N GLU A 257 -31.85 -7.07 27.65
CA GLU A 257 -32.17 -8.43 27.21
C GLU A 257 -31.85 -8.53 25.72
N ALA A 258 -30.65 -9.03 25.42
CA ALA A 258 -30.37 -9.63 24.13
C ALA A 258 -30.50 -11.15 24.34
N GLU A 259 -31.41 -11.79 23.62
CA GLU A 259 -31.56 -13.25 23.69
C GLU A 259 -30.24 -13.94 23.30
N SER A 260 -29.91 -15.00 24.03
CA SER A 260 -28.72 -15.79 23.74
C SER A 260 -28.89 -16.58 22.45
N GLU A 261 -28.00 -16.36 21.48
CA GLU A 261 -27.80 -17.30 20.36
C GLU A 261 -27.59 -18.71 20.95
N PRO A 262 -28.37 -19.73 20.52
CA PRO A 262 -28.42 -21.01 21.21
C PRO A 262 -27.15 -21.84 21.02
N THR A 263 -26.69 -22.46 22.10
CA THR A 263 -25.58 -23.42 22.09
C THR A 263 -26.01 -24.73 21.41
N ILE A 264 -25.13 -25.34 20.63
CA ILE A 264 -25.33 -26.67 20.04
C ILE A 264 -24.73 -27.72 20.98
N GLU A 265 -25.56 -28.57 21.59
CA GLU A 265 -25.17 -29.86 22.21
C GLU A 265 -26.27 -30.93 21.99
N ILE A 266 -25.98 -32.18 22.34
CA ILE A 266 -26.71 -33.42 21.97
C ILE A 266 -26.90 -34.31 23.23
N ILE A 267 -27.85 -35.25 23.34
CA ILE A 267 -28.71 -35.94 22.33
C ILE A 267 -30.21 -35.83 22.75
N ASP A 268 -31.25 -36.60 22.36
CA ASP A 268 -31.39 -37.94 21.72
C ASP A 268 -32.74 -38.08 20.95
N ALA A 269 -33.05 -39.27 20.46
CA ALA A 269 -34.25 -39.66 19.68
C ALA A 269 -35.16 -40.65 20.48
N PRO A 270 -36.24 -41.29 19.92
CA PRO A 270 -36.80 -41.28 18.56
C PRO A 270 -38.37 -41.28 18.50
N ILE A 271 -38.94 -41.71 17.35
CA ILE A 271 -40.32 -42.24 17.09
C ILE A 271 -41.42 -41.16 16.82
N VAL A 272 -41.94 -40.93 15.58
CA VAL A 272 -42.77 -41.74 14.61
C VAL A 272 -44.25 -41.28 14.66
N LEU A 273 -45.11 -41.19 13.61
CA LEU A 273 -45.21 -41.44 12.13
C LEU A 273 -46.19 -40.34 11.57
N ASP A 274 -46.48 -40.07 10.28
CA ASP A 274 -45.84 -40.24 8.94
C ASP A 274 -46.80 -39.72 7.82
N ILE A 275 -46.43 -39.87 6.53
CA ILE A 275 -47.21 -39.79 5.27
C ILE A 275 -47.45 -38.39 4.62
N ASP A 276 -46.74 -38.17 3.50
CA ASP A 276 -47.11 -37.63 2.15
C ASP A 276 -48.27 -36.61 1.95
N ALA A 277 -48.26 -35.69 0.97
CA ALA A 277 -47.66 -35.77 -0.38
C ALA A 277 -47.35 -34.40 -1.07
N LYS A 278 -46.69 -34.47 -2.23
CA LYS A 278 -46.37 -33.40 -3.22
C LYS A 278 -47.27 -33.55 -4.49
N PRO A 279 -47.22 -32.69 -5.56
CA PRO A 279 -47.04 -31.22 -5.65
C PRO A 279 -47.85 -30.53 -6.81
N ALA A 280 -47.60 -29.22 -7.03
CA ALA A 280 -47.48 -28.52 -8.34
C ALA A 280 -48.71 -27.93 -9.11
N LEU A 281 -48.38 -27.16 -10.17
CA LEU A 281 -49.18 -26.36 -11.15
C LEU A 281 -49.72 -25.01 -10.61
N ARG A 282 -49.51 -23.80 -11.19
CA ARG A 282 -49.00 -23.21 -12.48
C ARG A 282 -50.09 -22.83 -13.52
N ASN A 283 -49.93 -21.64 -14.14
CA ASN A 283 -50.69 -21.02 -15.27
C ASN A 283 -52.07 -20.43 -14.90
N GLN A 284 -52.66 -19.40 -15.57
CA GLN A 284 -52.24 -18.48 -16.68
C GLN A 284 -53.15 -17.20 -16.72
N ILE A 285 -52.76 -16.19 -17.53
CA ILE A 285 -53.54 -15.23 -18.39
C ILE A 285 -55.04 -14.94 -18.04
N GLY A 286 -55.62 -13.73 -18.13
CA GLY A 286 -55.18 -12.41 -18.65
C GLY A 286 -56.34 -11.68 -19.41
N GLN A 287 -56.10 -10.49 -20.00
CA GLN A 287 -57.00 -9.69 -20.90
C GLN A 287 -58.28 -9.05 -20.27
N THR A 288 -58.93 -7.98 -20.77
CA THR A 288 -58.58 -6.73 -21.55
C THR A 288 -59.76 -5.72 -21.49
N THR A 289 -59.57 -4.47 -21.96
CA THR A 289 -60.59 -3.58 -22.65
C THR A 289 -61.83 -3.03 -21.88
N THR A 290 -62.40 -1.82 -22.09
CA THR A 290 -61.96 -0.49 -22.64
C THR A 290 -63.03 0.61 -22.39
N ILE A 291 -62.60 1.88 -22.25
CA ILE A 291 -63.22 3.15 -22.73
C ILE A 291 -64.69 3.52 -22.38
N SER A 292 -64.88 4.73 -21.81
CA SER A 292 -65.97 5.67 -22.19
C SER A 292 -65.56 7.14 -21.90
N LYS A 293 -66.35 8.16 -22.32
CA LYS A 293 -65.96 9.58 -22.42
C LYS A 293 -66.89 10.59 -21.70
N ASN A 294 -66.27 11.72 -21.33
CA ASN A 294 -66.75 13.11 -21.11
C ASN A 294 -68.26 13.48 -21.08
N ASN A 295 -68.63 14.32 -20.10
CA ASN A 295 -69.24 15.67 -20.24
C ASN A 295 -69.32 16.32 -18.82
N GLY A 296 -69.47 17.63 -18.59
CA GLY A 296 -69.45 18.80 -19.49
C GLY A 296 -70.33 19.96 -18.95
N ASN A 297 -69.74 21.14 -18.66
CA ASN A 297 -70.36 22.41 -18.18
C ASN A 297 -70.99 22.39 -16.75
N GLY A 298 -71.15 23.51 -16.02
CA GLY A 298 -70.60 24.87 -16.23
C GLY A 298 -71.20 25.99 -15.34
N LEU A 299 -70.32 26.73 -14.64
CA LEU A 299 -70.41 28.14 -14.16
C LEU A 299 -71.67 28.69 -13.43
N HIS A 300 -71.51 29.05 -12.15
CA HIS A 300 -71.63 30.40 -11.55
C HIS A 300 -71.52 30.27 -10.01
N ALA A 301 -71.03 31.18 -9.17
CA ALA A 301 -70.09 32.31 -9.21
C ALA A 301 -70.33 33.09 -7.89
N SER A 302 -69.31 33.24 -7.03
CA SER A 302 -69.33 34.23 -5.94
C SER A 302 -67.89 34.58 -5.54
N GLU A 303 -67.54 35.85 -5.58
CA GLU A 303 -66.18 36.34 -5.32
C GLU A 303 -65.90 36.47 -3.82
N ARG A 304 -64.63 36.24 -3.41
CA ARG A 304 -63.86 37.14 -2.53
C ARG A 304 -62.39 36.76 -2.43
N ASP A 305 -61.60 37.73 -2.02
CA ASP A 305 -60.14 37.80 -2.18
C ASP A 305 -59.33 36.77 -1.39
N ALA A 306 -58.27 36.26 -2.03
CA ALA A 306 -56.94 36.14 -1.44
C ALA A 306 -55.88 35.88 -2.54
N THR A 307 -55.22 36.93 -3.02
CA THR A 307 -54.03 36.80 -3.86
C THR A 307 -52.78 36.50 -3.03
N LEU A 308 -51.75 35.93 -3.68
CA LEU A 308 -50.37 35.70 -3.18
C LEU A 308 -50.23 34.57 -2.13
N ASN A 309 -49.57 33.49 -2.56
CA ASN A 309 -48.65 32.60 -1.80
C ASN A 309 -48.32 31.29 -2.54
N ALA A 310 -49.02 30.96 -3.63
CA ALA A 310 -48.78 29.74 -4.43
C ALA A 310 -47.44 29.69 -5.20
N SER A 311 -46.62 30.76 -5.14
CA SER A 311 -45.38 30.89 -5.91
C SER A 311 -44.15 30.30 -5.21
N GLU A 312 -43.96 30.52 -3.91
CA GLU A 312 -42.65 30.30 -3.26
C GLU A 312 -42.24 28.82 -3.15
N ASP A 313 -43.13 27.94 -2.71
CA ASP A 313 -42.83 26.50 -2.61
C ASP A 313 -42.56 25.87 -4.00
N SER A 314 -43.27 26.33 -5.04
CA SER A 314 -43.05 25.88 -6.42
C SER A 314 -41.65 26.25 -6.92
N LEU A 315 -41.13 27.41 -6.51
CA LEU A 315 -39.79 27.88 -6.87
C LEU A 315 -38.70 27.16 -6.07
N ARG A 316 -38.90 26.91 -4.76
CA ARG A 316 -37.94 26.17 -3.91
C ARG A 316 -37.78 24.71 -4.35
N LEU A 317 -38.87 24.05 -4.76
CA LEU A 317 -38.81 22.71 -5.35
C LEU A 317 -37.99 22.70 -6.66
N SER A 318 -38.14 23.74 -7.51
CA SER A 318 -37.48 23.79 -8.82
C SER A 318 -35.94 23.71 -8.75
N ALA A 319 -35.28 24.39 -7.80
CA ALA A 319 -33.82 24.43 -7.72
C ALA A 319 -33.21 23.04 -7.42
N THR A 320 -33.90 22.20 -6.64
CA THR A 320 -33.47 20.83 -6.37
C THR A 320 -33.57 19.92 -7.60
N GLN A 321 -34.42 20.27 -8.57
CA GLN A 321 -34.66 19.48 -9.78
C GLN A 321 -33.62 19.72 -10.88
N TRP A 322 -32.89 20.84 -10.86
CA TRP A 322 -31.87 21.16 -11.87
C TRP A 322 -30.48 21.47 -11.32
N MET A 323 -30.30 21.54 -10.00
CA MET A 323 -28.98 21.56 -9.35
C MET A 323 -29.04 20.61 -8.14
N PRO A 324 -28.89 19.28 -8.36
CA PRO A 324 -29.20 18.27 -7.35
C PRO A 324 -28.17 18.24 -6.21
N ASP A 325 -26.87 18.32 -6.53
CA ASP A 325 -25.78 18.30 -5.55
C ASP A 325 -25.97 19.42 -4.51
N ALA A 326 -26.03 19.02 -3.25
CA ALA A 326 -26.34 19.90 -2.14
C ALA A 326 -25.16 20.78 -1.73
N ALA A 327 -23.91 20.32 -1.93
CA ALA A 327 -22.72 21.07 -1.58
C ALA A 327 -22.43 22.14 -2.64
N LEU A 328 -22.52 21.77 -3.93
CA LEU A 328 -22.40 22.70 -5.06
C LEU A 328 -23.47 23.80 -5.00
N ARG A 329 -24.74 23.41 -4.84
CA ARG A 329 -25.87 24.36 -4.76
C ARG A 329 -25.79 25.30 -3.56
N GLN A 330 -25.27 24.82 -2.43
CA GLN A 330 -25.04 25.66 -1.26
C GLN A 330 -23.93 26.66 -1.54
N ALA A 331 -22.77 26.21 -2.04
CA ALA A 331 -21.66 27.10 -2.37
C ALA A 331 -22.00 28.13 -3.47
N VAL A 332 -22.81 27.76 -4.46
CA VAL A 332 -23.35 28.69 -5.47
C VAL A 332 -24.24 29.77 -4.86
N ARG A 333 -25.06 29.44 -3.85
CA ARG A 333 -25.86 30.43 -3.11
C ARG A 333 -24.97 31.34 -2.27
N GLU A 334 -23.98 30.78 -1.59
CA GLU A 334 -23.04 31.51 -0.73
C GLU A 334 -22.14 32.45 -1.53
N LYS A 335 -21.65 32.04 -2.71
CA LYS A 335 -20.82 32.85 -3.62
C LYS A 335 -21.60 33.98 -4.33
N LEU A 336 -22.92 33.95 -4.28
CA LEU A 336 -23.81 34.95 -4.87
C LEU A 336 -24.66 35.70 -3.82
N ASP A 337 -24.33 35.49 -2.53
CA ASP A 337 -25.06 35.99 -1.34
C ASP A 337 -26.60 35.83 -1.43
N ILE A 338 -27.08 34.73 -2.02
CA ILE A 338 -28.51 34.43 -2.21
C ILE A 338 -29.11 33.83 -0.94
N PRO A 339 -30.05 34.50 -0.25
CA PRO A 339 -30.68 33.99 0.97
C PRO A 339 -31.34 32.62 0.79
N ALA A 340 -31.31 31.78 1.82
CA ALA A 340 -31.76 30.39 1.77
C ALA A 340 -33.27 30.23 1.42
N ASP A 341 -34.06 31.26 1.74
CA ASP A 341 -35.48 31.38 1.42
C ASP A 341 -35.74 31.86 -0.02
N ALA A 342 -34.84 32.65 -0.60
CA ALA A 342 -34.92 33.20 -1.96
C ALA A 342 -34.67 32.15 -3.06
N PRO A 343 -35.27 32.29 -4.26
CA PRO A 343 -35.15 31.31 -5.33
C PRO A 343 -33.83 31.47 -6.11
N LEU A 344 -32.93 30.49 -5.99
CA LEU A 344 -31.86 30.30 -6.98
C LEU A 344 -32.48 29.99 -8.34
N THR A 345 -32.19 30.80 -9.36
CA THR A 345 -32.69 30.59 -10.73
C THR A 345 -31.54 30.53 -11.74
N ARG A 346 -31.77 29.83 -12.85
CA ARG A 346 -30.80 29.65 -13.95
C ARG A 346 -30.35 30.99 -14.55
N ALA A 347 -31.27 31.94 -14.70
CA ALA A 347 -30.97 33.27 -15.25
C ALA A 347 -30.13 34.12 -14.29
N TYR A 348 -30.38 34.03 -12.98
CA TYR A 348 -29.56 34.72 -11.98
C TYR A 348 -28.15 34.12 -11.89
N LEU A 349 -28.04 32.78 -11.94
CA LEU A 349 -26.76 32.08 -12.04
C LEU A 349 -25.95 32.55 -13.26
N GLN A 350 -26.61 32.65 -14.41
CA GLN A 350 -26.00 33.10 -15.66
C GLN A 350 -25.45 34.54 -15.59
N GLN A 351 -26.19 35.47 -14.98
CA GLN A 351 -25.86 36.89 -14.97
C GLN A 351 -24.84 37.31 -13.90
N HIS A 352 -24.58 36.45 -12.89
CA HIS A 352 -23.81 36.84 -11.72
C HIS A 352 -22.64 35.91 -11.34
N LEU A 353 -22.61 34.64 -11.76
CA LEU A 353 -21.53 33.72 -11.37
C LEU A 353 -20.33 33.79 -12.33
N THR A 354 -19.47 34.77 -12.12
CA THR A 354 -18.21 34.96 -12.87
C THR A 354 -17.04 34.14 -12.33
N SER A 355 -17.09 33.71 -11.07
CA SER A 355 -16.07 32.88 -10.42
C SER A 355 -16.67 31.94 -9.38
N LEU A 356 -16.08 30.76 -9.18
CA LEU A 356 -16.47 29.81 -8.12
C LEU A 356 -15.27 28.99 -7.61
N ASP A 357 -15.10 28.94 -6.29
CA ASP A 357 -14.11 28.09 -5.60
C ASP A 357 -14.84 27.18 -4.61
N VAL A 358 -14.72 25.87 -4.82
CA VAL A 358 -15.43 24.81 -4.09
C VAL A 358 -14.50 23.62 -3.82
N ARG A 359 -13.24 23.92 -3.50
CA ARG A 359 -12.24 22.90 -3.12
C ARG A 359 -12.64 22.13 -1.86
N TYR A 360 -12.38 20.82 -1.86
CA TYR A 360 -12.60 19.89 -0.75
C TYR A 360 -14.03 19.91 -0.15
N LYS A 361 -15.06 20.12 -0.99
CA LYS A 361 -16.47 20.16 -0.58
C LYS A 361 -17.19 18.80 -0.67
N GLY A 362 -16.54 17.79 -1.23
CA GLY A 362 -17.13 16.46 -1.46
C GLY A 362 -18.18 16.42 -2.56
N ILE A 363 -18.16 17.40 -3.48
CA ILE A 363 -19.06 17.48 -4.64
C ILE A 363 -18.87 16.25 -5.53
N VAL A 364 -19.98 15.71 -6.05
CA VAL A 364 -19.99 14.53 -6.93
C VAL A 364 -20.55 14.86 -8.31
N ASP A 365 -21.53 15.77 -8.37
CA ASP A 365 -22.33 16.08 -9.56
C ASP A 365 -22.30 17.59 -9.84
N LEU A 366 -21.97 17.97 -11.08
CA LEU A 366 -21.86 19.36 -11.54
C LEU A 366 -23.13 19.90 -12.22
N THR A 367 -24.20 19.09 -12.30
CA THR A 367 -25.46 19.44 -12.94
C THR A 367 -26.03 20.74 -12.37
N GLY A 368 -26.39 21.65 -13.27
CA GLY A 368 -26.84 23.02 -12.99
C GLY A 368 -25.78 24.09 -13.28
N LEU A 369 -24.48 23.74 -13.35
CA LEU A 369 -23.43 24.68 -13.76
C LEU A 369 -23.46 25.01 -15.25
N GLU A 370 -24.09 24.20 -16.10
CA GLU A 370 -24.19 24.45 -17.55
C GLU A 370 -24.99 25.73 -17.92
N HIS A 371 -25.56 26.40 -16.91
CA HIS A 371 -26.25 27.68 -17.03
C HIS A 371 -25.37 28.89 -16.65
N ALA A 372 -24.20 28.69 -16.04
CA ALA A 372 -23.29 29.76 -15.63
C ALA A 372 -22.39 30.22 -16.80
N THR A 373 -22.98 30.65 -17.94
CA THR A 373 -22.23 30.89 -19.19
C THR A 373 -21.10 31.92 -19.09
N ASP A 374 -21.20 32.82 -18.12
CA ASP A 374 -20.32 33.98 -17.95
C ASP A 374 -19.21 33.71 -16.91
N LEU A 375 -19.09 32.44 -16.46
CA LEU A 375 -18.05 31.93 -15.56
C LEU A 375 -16.67 31.95 -16.21
N GLN A 376 -15.69 32.57 -15.54
CA GLN A 376 -14.32 32.79 -16.03
C GLN A 376 -13.26 32.00 -15.25
N ALA A 377 -13.52 31.73 -13.97
CA ALA A 377 -12.61 30.97 -13.09
C ALA A 377 -13.37 29.94 -12.24
N LEU A 378 -12.95 28.68 -12.28
CA LEU A 378 -13.57 27.57 -11.55
C LEU A 378 -12.52 26.70 -10.85
N VAL A 379 -12.68 26.47 -9.55
CA VAL A 379 -11.73 25.72 -8.71
C VAL A 379 -12.44 24.59 -7.97
N LEU A 380 -12.12 23.34 -8.31
CA LEU A 380 -12.83 22.12 -7.92
C LEU A 380 -11.91 21.06 -7.26
N ILE A 381 -10.71 21.44 -6.80
CA ILE A 381 -9.69 20.53 -6.24
C ILE A 381 -10.25 19.64 -5.12
N GLY A 382 -9.92 18.35 -5.11
CA GLY A 382 -10.14 17.48 -3.94
C GLY A 382 -11.61 17.10 -3.72
N ASN A 383 -12.35 16.90 -4.81
CA ASN A 383 -13.75 16.50 -4.79
C ASN A 383 -13.91 15.04 -5.28
N LYS A 384 -15.12 14.62 -5.66
CA LYS A 384 -15.43 13.27 -6.13
C LYS A 384 -16.12 13.31 -7.50
N ILE A 385 -15.73 14.30 -8.30
CA ILE A 385 -16.29 14.56 -9.63
C ILE A 385 -15.70 13.55 -10.60
N HIS A 386 -16.57 12.99 -11.46
CA HIS A 386 -16.19 12.06 -12.52
C HIS A 386 -16.80 12.49 -13.87
N ASP A 387 -18.04 12.97 -13.87
CA ASP A 387 -18.65 13.64 -15.02
C ASP A 387 -18.43 15.16 -14.98
N ILE A 388 -17.84 15.69 -16.05
CA ILE A 388 -17.65 17.13 -16.30
C ILE A 388 -18.46 17.64 -17.50
N SER A 389 -19.42 16.85 -18.01
CA SER A 389 -20.33 17.24 -19.10
C SER A 389 -21.05 18.59 -18.88
N PRO A 390 -21.46 19.00 -17.66
CA PRO A 390 -22.03 20.32 -17.41
C PRO A 390 -21.10 21.49 -17.77
N LEU A 391 -19.77 21.30 -17.78
CA LEU A 391 -18.82 22.35 -18.13
C LEU A 391 -18.77 22.64 -19.64
N SER A 392 -19.31 21.75 -20.48
CA SER A 392 -19.11 21.74 -21.95
C SER A 392 -19.58 22.98 -22.73
N ARG A 393 -20.30 23.90 -22.10
CA ARG A 393 -20.80 25.15 -22.71
C ARG A 393 -20.26 26.42 -22.06
N LEU A 394 -19.35 26.29 -21.08
CA LEU A 394 -18.84 27.40 -20.30
C LEU A 394 -17.63 28.05 -21.00
N THR A 395 -17.81 28.41 -22.27
CA THR A 395 -16.75 28.92 -23.16
C THR A 395 -16.17 30.28 -22.75
N GLY A 396 -16.64 30.85 -21.64
CA GLY A 396 -16.05 32.00 -20.96
C GLY A 396 -14.86 31.66 -20.05
N LEU A 397 -14.69 30.38 -19.67
CA LEU A 397 -13.64 29.93 -18.74
C LEU A 397 -12.23 30.22 -19.28
N ALA A 398 -11.43 30.87 -18.43
CA ALA A 398 -10.01 31.15 -18.63
C ALA A 398 -9.11 30.41 -17.61
N PHE A 399 -9.63 30.14 -16.40
CA PHE A 399 -8.97 29.32 -15.39
C PHE A 399 -9.88 28.15 -14.97
N LEU A 400 -9.36 26.93 -14.99
CA LEU A 400 -10.07 25.73 -14.53
C LEU A 400 -9.12 24.80 -13.78
N ASP A 401 -9.42 24.55 -12.50
CA ASP A 401 -8.70 23.56 -11.69
C ASP A 401 -9.62 22.42 -11.25
N LEU A 402 -9.29 21.21 -11.70
CA LEU A 402 -10.00 19.96 -11.49
C LEU A 402 -9.12 18.91 -10.78
N GLY A 403 -7.98 19.32 -10.18
CA GLY A 403 -7.05 18.39 -9.52
C GLY A 403 -7.67 17.55 -8.41
N GLU A 404 -7.09 16.38 -8.08
CA GLU A 404 -7.62 15.45 -7.06
C GLU A 404 -9.13 15.16 -7.23
N ASN A 405 -9.49 14.55 -8.37
CA ASN A 405 -10.84 14.10 -8.69
C ASN A 405 -10.82 12.71 -9.34
N GLN A 406 -11.93 12.28 -9.95
CA GLN A 406 -12.13 10.95 -10.53
C GLN A 406 -12.45 11.04 -12.03
N ILE A 407 -11.91 12.07 -12.70
CA ILE A 407 -12.21 12.41 -14.09
C ILE A 407 -11.34 11.57 -15.03
N SER A 408 -11.97 11.00 -16.06
CA SER A 408 -11.31 10.26 -17.14
C SER A 408 -11.65 10.78 -18.54
N ASP A 409 -12.82 11.41 -18.73
CA ASP A 409 -13.29 11.94 -20.00
C ASP A 409 -13.11 13.46 -20.10
N LEU A 410 -12.21 13.90 -20.99
CA LEU A 410 -11.94 15.32 -21.25
C LEU A 410 -12.75 15.91 -22.42
N ARG A 411 -13.58 15.12 -23.12
CA ARG A 411 -14.37 15.60 -24.28
C ARG A 411 -15.23 16.83 -23.97
N PRO A 412 -15.81 17.00 -22.76
CA PRO A 412 -16.49 18.24 -22.39
C PRO A 412 -15.62 19.50 -22.47
N LEU A 413 -14.30 19.41 -22.28
CA LEU A 413 -13.40 20.57 -22.30
C LEU A 413 -13.06 21.08 -23.71
N ALA A 414 -13.28 20.28 -24.76
CA ALA A 414 -12.79 20.57 -26.12
C ALA A 414 -13.30 21.88 -26.74
N ALA A 415 -14.46 22.39 -26.29
CA ALA A 415 -15.03 23.65 -26.75
C ALA A 415 -14.54 24.88 -25.96
N LEU A 416 -13.77 24.71 -24.88
CA LEU A 416 -13.40 25.75 -23.93
C LEU A 416 -12.15 26.52 -24.35
N THR A 417 -12.09 26.94 -25.62
CA THR A 417 -10.89 27.49 -26.29
C THR A 417 -10.37 28.83 -25.73
N ARG A 418 -10.94 29.33 -24.62
CA ARG A 418 -10.46 30.49 -23.85
C ARG A 418 -9.63 30.13 -22.62
N LEU A 419 -9.52 28.85 -22.26
CA LEU A 419 -8.69 28.41 -21.14
C LEU A 419 -7.23 28.83 -21.36
N GLU A 420 -6.70 29.61 -20.42
CA GLU A 420 -5.28 29.96 -20.33
C GLU A 420 -4.55 29.08 -19.30
N THR A 421 -5.24 28.68 -18.23
CA THR A 421 -4.72 27.77 -17.20
C THR A 421 -5.69 26.60 -16.98
N LEU A 422 -5.17 25.38 -17.07
CA LEU A 422 -5.91 24.13 -16.83
C LEU A 422 -5.09 23.22 -15.91
N HIS A 423 -5.67 22.86 -14.77
CA HIS A 423 -5.10 21.89 -13.84
C HIS A 423 -6.00 20.64 -13.77
N LEU A 424 -5.40 19.47 -13.96
CA LEU A 424 -6.04 18.16 -14.15
C LEU A 424 -5.27 17.04 -13.40
N TRP A 425 -4.34 17.40 -12.51
CA TRP A 425 -3.44 16.48 -11.81
C TRP A 425 -4.16 15.55 -10.81
N LYS A 426 -3.57 14.39 -10.46
CA LYS A 426 -4.19 13.33 -9.63
C LYS A 426 -5.65 13.02 -10.05
N ASN A 427 -5.84 12.59 -11.30
CA ASN A 427 -7.12 12.14 -11.87
C ASN A 427 -6.95 10.77 -12.56
N GLN A 428 -7.85 10.37 -13.47
CA GLN A 428 -7.89 9.07 -14.14
C GLN A 428 -7.88 9.21 -15.68
N ILE A 429 -7.17 10.23 -16.18
CA ILE A 429 -7.18 10.61 -17.60
C ILE A 429 -6.22 9.71 -18.39
N GLU A 430 -6.68 9.17 -19.52
CA GLU A 430 -5.82 8.44 -20.49
C GLU A 430 -5.71 9.17 -21.85
N ASP A 431 -6.78 9.82 -22.30
CA ASP A 431 -6.88 10.52 -23.59
C ASP A 431 -6.92 12.05 -23.40
N ILE A 432 -5.95 12.74 -24.01
CA ILE A 432 -5.89 14.21 -24.06
C ILE A 432 -6.15 14.80 -25.45
N SER A 433 -6.58 14.00 -26.43
CA SER A 433 -7.01 14.50 -27.74
C SER A 433 -8.09 15.59 -27.69
N PRO A 434 -8.99 15.65 -26.67
CA PRO A 434 -9.89 16.79 -26.49
C PRO A 434 -9.19 18.14 -26.25
N LEU A 435 -7.95 18.15 -25.75
CA LEU A 435 -7.24 19.39 -25.40
C LEU A 435 -6.57 20.07 -26.61
N ALA A 436 -6.44 19.39 -27.75
CA ALA A 436 -5.75 19.91 -28.94
C ALA A 436 -6.34 21.20 -29.51
N GLY A 437 -7.63 21.48 -29.25
CA GLY A 437 -8.30 22.72 -29.66
C GLY A 437 -8.05 23.93 -28.75
N LEU A 438 -7.37 23.76 -27.61
CA LEU A 438 -7.22 24.78 -26.57
C LEU A 438 -6.04 25.73 -26.84
N ILE A 439 -5.99 26.32 -28.03
CA ILE A 439 -4.85 27.10 -28.56
C ILE A 439 -4.40 28.31 -27.71
N ASN A 440 -5.21 28.76 -26.75
CA ASN A 440 -4.85 29.85 -25.83
C ASN A 440 -4.23 29.36 -24.50
N LEU A 441 -4.07 28.05 -24.32
CA LEU A 441 -3.59 27.44 -23.07
C LEU A 441 -2.10 27.71 -22.86
N LYS A 442 -1.78 28.37 -21.73
CA LYS A 442 -0.43 28.76 -21.31
C LYS A 442 0.12 27.88 -20.20
N LYS A 443 -0.75 27.33 -19.35
CA LYS A 443 -0.37 26.47 -18.23
C LYS A 443 -1.23 25.21 -18.18
N LEU A 444 -0.58 24.04 -18.26
CA LEU A 444 -1.19 22.72 -18.09
C LEU A 444 -0.46 21.94 -16.99
N LEU A 445 -1.12 21.74 -15.85
CA LEU A 445 -0.67 20.82 -14.80
C LEU A 445 -1.52 19.56 -14.87
N ILE A 446 -0.96 18.45 -15.36
CA ILE A 446 -1.70 17.22 -15.65
C ILE A 446 -1.00 15.97 -15.09
N GLU A 447 -0.13 16.16 -14.09
CA GLU A 447 0.66 15.10 -13.45
C GLU A 447 -0.16 14.07 -12.67
N ASN A 448 0.34 12.83 -12.60
CA ASN A 448 -0.30 11.69 -11.92
C ASN A 448 -1.70 11.33 -12.50
N ASN A 449 -1.77 11.24 -13.81
CA ASN A 449 -2.80 10.57 -14.61
C ASN A 449 -2.17 9.35 -15.33
N ASP A 450 -2.85 8.81 -16.35
CA ASP A 450 -2.50 7.57 -17.05
C ASP A 450 -2.19 7.81 -18.56
N ILE A 451 -1.82 9.05 -18.90
CA ILE A 451 -1.71 9.60 -20.27
C ILE A 451 -0.45 9.13 -21.00
N ARG A 452 -0.63 8.33 -22.07
CA ARG A 452 0.49 7.71 -22.82
C ARG A 452 0.94 8.51 -24.04
N ASP A 453 0.03 9.25 -24.68
CA ASP A 453 0.31 10.09 -25.84
C ASP A 453 0.22 11.58 -25.46
N PHE A 454 1.24 12.35 -25.85
CA PHE A 454 1.30 13.80 -25.66
C PHE A 454 1.26 14.61 -26.96
N SER A 455 1.27 13.95 -28.13
CA SER A 455 1.21 14.61 -29.43
C SER A 455 -0.02 15.51 -29.66
N PRO A 456 -1.19 15.31 -29.00
CA PRO A 456 -2.27 16.29 -29.09
C PRO A 456 -1.95 17.68 -28.52
N LEU A 457 -0.83 17.87 -27.82
CA LEU A 457 -0.38 19.17 -27.32
C LEU A 457 0.62 19.88 -28.26
N ASP A 458 1.14 19.21 -29.30
CA ASP A 458 2.24 19.75 -30.12
C ASP A 458 1.87 21.03 -30.89
N GLU A 459 0.58 21.22 -31.20
CA GLU A 459 0.04 22.42 -31.86
C GLU A 459 -0.32 23.56 -30.86
N LEU A 460 -0.18 23.35 -29.54
CA LEU A 460 -0.48 24.37 -28.52
C LEU A 460 0.69 25.35 -28.33
N THR A 461 0.97 26.14 -29.37
CA THR A 461 2.15 27.03 -29.44
C THR A 461 2.25 28.13 -28.37
N HIS A 462 1.21 28.30 -27.54
CA HIS A 462 1.17 29.24 -26.43
C HIS A 462 1.45 28.59 -25.05
N LEU A 463 1.72 27.28 -25.00
CA LEU A 463 1.92 26.53 -23.74
C LEU A 463 3.29 26.81 -23.12
N GLU A 464 3.35 27.78 -22.22
CA GLU A 464 4.55 28.21 -21.48
C GLU A 464 4.95 27.22 -20.36
N VAL A 465 3.98 26.55 -19.72
CA VAL A 465 4.20 25.65 -18.57
C VAL A 465 3.43 24.35 -18.75
N LEU A 466 4.15 23.22 -18.81
CA LEU A 466 3.59 21.87 -18.87
C LEU A 466 4.21 20.97 -17.78
N ASN A 467 3.41 20.58 -16.78
CA ASN A 467 3.79 19.47 -15.88
C ASN A 467 3.09 18.18 -16.32
N LYS A 468 3.88 17.19 -16.73
CA LYS A 468 3.43 15.85 -17.16
C LYS A 468 4.05 14.71 -16.34
N ARG A 469 4.54 15.01 -15.13
CA ARG A 469 5.19 14.03 -14.24
C ARG A 469 4.22 12.90 -13.87
N GLY A 470 4.73 11.67 -13.71
CA GLY A 470 3.93 10.54 -13.21
C GLY A 470 2.89 9.96 -14.17
N ASN A 471 2.74 10.50 -15.39
CA ASN A 471 1.68 10.12 -16.35
C ASN A 471 1.86 8.76 -17.04
N PHE A 472 2.76 7.92 -16.55
CA PHE A 472 3.17 6.68 -17.22
C PHE A 472 2.81 5.49 -16.36
N ARG A 473 1.51 5.19 -16.30
CA ARG A 473 1.01 4.04 -15.58
C ARG A 473 1.43 2.76 -16.28
N VAL A 474 2.24 2.00 -15.56
CA VAL A 474 2.54 0.59 -15.75
C VAL A 474 1.27 -0.14 -16.20
N SER A 475 1.34 -0.87 -17.32
CA SER A 475 0.17 -1.56 -17.87
C SER A 475 -0.46 -2.51 -16.85
N ASP A 476 -1.78 -2.51 -16.75
CA ASP A 476 -2.55 -3.58 -16.08
C ASP A 476 -2.61 -4.88 -16.94
N ASP A 477 -1.73 -5.02 -17.93
CA ASP A 477 -1.56 -6.20 -18.78
C ASP A 477 -0.85 -7.33 -18.02
N ILE A 478 -1.66 -8.15 -17.36
CA ILE A 478 -1.26 -9.36 -16.65
C ILE A 478 -0.94 -10.55 -17.58
N SER A 479 -0.92 -10.39 -18.91
CA SER A 479 -0.59 -11.47 -19.87
C SER A 479 0.91 -11.78 -19.94
N ARG A 480 1.53 -12.03 -18.77
CA ARG A 480 2.93 -12.48 -18.68
C ARG A 480 3.14 -13.72 -19.55
N VAL A 481 4.13 -13.67 -20.43
CA VAL A 481 4.67 -14.87 -21.11
C VAL A 481 5.07 -15.87 -20.03
N ALA A 482 4.40 -17.04 -20.00
CA ALA A 482 4.56 -18.01 -18.91
C ALA A 482 6.03 -18.35 -18.67
N VAL A 483 6.49 -18.26 -17.42
CA VAL A 483 7.89 -18.53 -17.06
C VAL A 483 8.12 -19.99 -16.69
N ALA A 484 7.09 -20.70 -16.19
CA ALA A 484 7.22 -22.11 -15.82
C ALA A 484 7.68 -23.03 -16.98
N PRO A 485 7.23 -22.88 -18.24
CA PRO A 485 7.79 -23.63 -19.37
C PRO A 485 9.25 -23.25 -19.66
N ARG A 486 9.59 -21.96 -19.67
CA ARG A 486 10.96 -21.45 -19.91
C ARG A 486 11.98 -22.01 -18.91
N ILE A 487 11.58 -22.15 -17.64
CA ILE A 487 12.40 -22.79 -16.61
C ILE A 487 12.45 -24.30 -16.82
N LYS A 488 11.31 -24.96 -17.04
CA LYS A 488 11.20 -26.42 -17.02
C LYS A 488 11.78 -27.10 -18.27
N ASP A 489 11.53 -26.53 -19.44
CA ASP A 489 11.72 -27.20 -20.73
C ASP A 489 13.06 -26.82 -21.40
N ARG A 490 13.94 -26.13 -20.68
CA ARG A 490 15.29 -25.74 -21.11
C ARG A 490 16.29 -26.90 -21.10
N ASP A 491 17.34 -26.77 -21.90
CA ASP A 491 18.46 -27.68 -21.94
C ASP A 491 19.54 -27.31 -20.89
N TYR A 492 20.52 -28.19 -20.69
CA TYR A 492 21.56 -28.06 -19.67
C TYR A 492 22.97 -28.30 -20.28
N PRO A 493 24.05 -27.75 -19.70
CA PRO A 493 24.10 -26.84 -18.55
C PRO A 493 23.42 -25.49 -18.77
N SER A 494 22.69 -25.02 -17.76
CA SER A 494 21.97 -23.75 -17.81
C SER A 494 22.65 -22.73 -16.89
N VAL A 495 23.16 -21.65 -17.49
CA VAL A 495 24.06 -20.68 -16.84
C VAL A 495 23.32 -19.38 -16.51
N PHE A 496 23.68 -18.75 -15.39
CA PHE A 496 23.09 -17.48 -14.93
C PHE A 496 24.14 -16.39 -14.70
N SER A 497 23.67 -15.15 -14.65
CA SER A 497 24.46 -13.97 -14.30
C SER A 497 23.77 -13.17 -13.18
N ALA A 498 24.56 -12.73 -12.21
CA ALA A 498 24.12 -12.00 -11.03
C ALA A 498 24.68 -10.57 -11.05
N TRP A 499 23.80 -9.57 -11.06
CA TRP A 499 24.04 -8.12 -11.17
C TRP A 499 24.74 -7.64 -12.46
N TYR A 500 25.79 -8.34 -12.91
CA TYR A 500 26.62 -8.01 -14.08
C TYR A 500 26.68 -9.19 -15.06
N SER A 501 26.39 -8.92 -16.34
CA SER A 501 26.49 -9.91 -17.42
C SER A 501 27.86 -9.91 -18.13
N ASP A 502 28.91 -9.40 -17.47
CA ASP A 502 30.25 -9.29 -18.04
C ASP A 502 30.98 -10.65 -18.05
N VAL A 503 31.13 -11.19 -19.27
CA VAL A 503 31.85 -12.43 -19.57
C VAL A 503 33.28 -12.08 -20.00
N LEU A 504 34.27 -12.32 -19.14
CA LEU A 504 35.60 -11.70 -19.27
C LEU A 504 36.39 -12.15 -20.52
N ASN A 505 36.19 -13.38 -20.99
CA ASN A 505 36.82 -13.89 -22.21
C ASN A 505 36.01 -13.63 -23.49
N LEU A 506 34.82 -13.02 -23.40
CA LEU A 506 34.00 -12.61 -24.54
C LEU A 506 33.73 -11.08 -24.55
N PRO A 507 34.77 -10.22 -24.46
CA PRO A 507 34.61 -8.77 -24.28
C PRO A 507 33.99 -8.03 -25.48
N ASN A 508 33.83 -8.71 -26.62
CA ASN A 508 33.26 -8.14 -27.85
C ASN A 508 31.72 -8.23 -27.91
N LEU A 509 31.07 -8.94 -26.99
CA LEU A 509 29.62 -9.02 -26.93
C LEU A 509 29.01 -7.66 -26.52
N SER A 510 27.96 -7.24 -27.19
CA SER A 510 27.11 -6.13 -26.72
C SER A 510 26.38 -6.53 -25.42
N ASP A 511 25.89 -5.54 -24.68
CA ASP A 511 25.20 -5.80 -23.40
C ASP A 511 23.90 -6.63 -23.58
N ASP A 512 23.31 -6.62 -24.77
CA ASP A 512 22.18 -7.48 -25.13
C ASP A 512 22.61 -8.94 -25.35
N GLU A 513 23.69 -9.14 -26.12
CA GLU A 513 24.25 -10.47 -26.37
C GLU A 513 24.71 -11.11 -25.06
N LYS A 514 25.41 -10.34 -24.21
CA LYS A 514 25.76 -10.73 -22.83
C LYS A 514 24.56 -11.19 -22.00
N LEU A 515 23.41 -10.50 -22.12
CA LEU A 515 22.20 -10.86 -21.37
C LEU A 515 21.57 -12.17 -21.88
N VAL A 516 21.44 -12.37 -23.19
CA VAL A 516 20.80 -13.58 -23.76
C VAL A 516 21.70 -14.82 -23.71
N TYR A 517 23.01 -14.63 -23.51
CA TYR A 517 23.99 -15.69 -23.23
C TYR A 517 23.72 -16.45 -21.92
N HIS A 518 22.81 -15.94 -21.08
CA HIS A 518 22.40 -16.53 -19.81
C HIS A 518 20.91 -16.86 -19.85
N ASP A 519 20.50 -18.01 -19.29
CA ASP A 519 19.06 -18.35 -19.17
C ASP A 519 18.40 -17.61 -18.00
N LEU A 520 19.18 -17.11 -17.04
CA LEU A 520 18.71 -16.38 -15.88
C LEU A 520 19.60 -15.16 -15.61
N PHE A 521 18.97 -14.00 -15.44
CA PHE A 521 19.63 -12.76 -15.04
C PHE A 521 18.85 -12.05 -13.93
N TRP A 522 19.56 -11.46 -12.98
CA TRP A 522 18.99 -10.47 -12.06
C TRP A 522 19.93 -9.30 -11.80
N GLY A 523 19.36 -8.15 -11.45
CA GLY A 523 20.09 -6.93 -11.16
C GLY A 523 19.12 -5.75 -11.03
N GLY A 524 19.61 -4.52 -11.27
CA GLY A 524 18.73 -3.35 -11.40
C GLY A 524 17.72 -3.51 -12.56
N PRO A 525 16.67 -2.66 -12.62
CA PRO A 525 15.56 -2.84 -13.56
C PRO A 525 16.01 -3.06 -15.01
N GLY A 526 16.92 -2.25 -15.52
CA GLY A 526 17.35 -2.33 -16.92
C GLY A 526 16.21 -1.98 -17.87
N PHE A 527 16.27 -2.44 -19.14
CA PHE A 527 15.32 -2.06 -20.19
C PHE A 527 15.16 -0.53 -20.39
N HIS A 528 16.20 0.26 -20.08
CA HIS A 528 16.17 1.72 -20.00
C HIS A 528 15.14 2.28 -18.98
N LEU A 529 14.70 1.44 -18.03
CA LEU A 529 13.88 1.82 -16.90
C LEU A 529 14.74 2.06 -15.66
N GLN A 530 14.31 3.01 -14.84
CA GLN A 530 14.98 3.41 -13.60
C GLN A 530 13.98 3.40 -12.44
N TRP A 531 14.49 3.22 -11.23
CA TRP A 531 13.74 3.52 -10.01
C TRP A 531 13.66 5.04 -9.85
N HIS A 532 12.44 5.57 -9.66
CA HIS A 532 12.21 6.97 -9.29
C HIS A 532 11.55 7.03 -7.90
N PRO A 533 12.19 7.71 -6.92
CA PRO A 533 11.58 8.00 -5.62
C PRO A 533 10.33 8.88 -5.67
N THR A 534 9.33 8.52 -4.87
CA THR A 534 8.13 9.32 -4.60
C THR A 534 7.78 9.21 -3.10
N PRO A 535 6.98 10.13 -2.52
CA PRO A 535 6.55 10.03 -1.12
C PRO A 535 5.83 8.71 -0.79
N THR A 536 5.10 8.13 -1.75
CA THR A 536 4.45 6.81 -1.67
C THR A 536 5.38 5.60 -1.90
N GLY A 537 6.70 5.80 -1.93
CA GLY A 537 7.70 4.77 -2.24
C GLY A 537 8.27 4.89 -3.66
N LEU A 538 8.95 3.86 -4.14
CA LEU A 538 9.64 3.90 -5.44
C LEU A 538 8.78 3.36 -6.58
N ARG A 539 8.79 4.10 -7.70
CA ARG A 539 8.08 3.75 -8.95
C ARG A 539 9.08 3.43 -10.05
N LEU A 540 8.66 2.62 -11.01
CA LEU A 540 9.45 2.27 -12.20
C LEU A 540 9.17 3.30 -13.30
N PHE A 541 10.20 3.93 -13.87
CA PHE A 541 10.09 5.01 -14.85
C PHE A 541 10.90 4.74 -16.12
N GLY A 542 10.32 5.00 -17.30
CA GLY A 542 10.98 4.95 -18.60
C GLY A 542 10.00 4.64 -19.75
N ARG A 543 10.50 4.41 -20.96
CA ARG A 543 9.66 4.10 -22.13
C ARG A 543 9.22 2.63 -22.10
N ILE A 544 8.00 2.39 -21.63
CA ILE A 544 7.45 1.04 -21.44
C ILE A 544 7.38 0.23 -22.74
N ASP A 545 7.11 0.85 -23.89
CA ASP A 545 7.01 0.13 -25.16
C ASP A 545 8.38 -0.26 -25.72
N ASP A 546 9.40 0.61 -25.56
CA ASP A 546 10.80 0.24 -25.81
C ASP A 546 11.20 -0.95 -24.92
N ALA A 547 10.77 -0.96 -23.66
CA ALA A 547 11.06 -2.04 -22.71
C ALA A 547 10.33 -3.36 -23.05
N ARG A 548 9.08 -3.31 -23.56
CA ARG A 548 8.38 -4.49 -24.11
C ARG A 548 9.13 -5.04 -25.30
N TRP A 549 9.39 -4.21 -26.30
CA TRP A 549 10.12 -4.58 -27.50
C TRP A 549 11.49 -5.17 -27.15
N LYS A 550 12.19 -4.58 -26.18
CA LYS A 550 13.48 -5.07 -25.70
C LYS A 550 13.35 -6.46 -25.06
N ARG A 551 12.34 -6.70 -24.22
CA ARG A 551 12.08 -8.02 -23.61
C ARG A 551 11.72 -9.07 -24.67
N GLU A 552 10.87 -8.72 -25.62
CA GLU A 552 10.49 -9.59 -26.75
C GLU A 552 11.69 -9.91 -27.63
N TYR A 553 12.57 -8.94 -27.87
CA TYR A 553 13.84 -9.14 -28.55
C TYR A 553 14.74 -10.12 -27.80
N LEU A 554 15.00 -9.92 -26.49
CA LEU A 554 15.83 -10.86 -25.71
C LEU A 554 15.25 -12.29 -25.74
N LEU A 555 13.93 -12.44 -25.57
CA LEU A 555 13.22 -13.73 -25.65
C LEU A 555 13.23 -14.35 -27.06
N SER A 556 13.40 -13.55 -28.12
CA SER A 556 13.57 -14.06 -29.49
C SER A 556 14.96 -14.62 -29.77
N GLN A 557 15.98 -14.22 -28.99
CA GLN A 557 17.34 -14.71 -29.10
C GLN A 557 17.60 -15.89 -28.15
N ASN A 558 17.14 -15.80 -26.89
CA ASN A 558 17.09 -16.92 -25.95
C ASN A 558 15.65 -17.09 -25.41
N PRO A 559 14.92 -18.15 -25.81
CA PRO A 559 13.54 -18.38 -25.37
C PRO A 559 13.43 -18.77 -23.88
N ASN A 560 14.51 -19.26 -23.26
CA ASN A 560 14.54 -19.65 -21.85
C ASN A 560 14.79 -18.45 -20.92
N PHE A 561 15.32 -17.34 -21.47
CA PHE A 561 15.73 -16.13 -20.74
C PHE A 561 14.69 -15.69 -19.71
N THR A 562 15.12 -15.65 -18.45
CA THR A 562 14.30 -15.33 -17.28
C THR A 562 14.92 -14.15 -16.55
N ARG A 563 14.16 -13.07 -16.33
CA ARG A 563 14.66 -11.83 -15.71
C ARG A 563 13.99 -11.51 -14.38
N LEU A 564 14.78 -11.37 -13.33
CA LEU A 564 14.35 -10.85 -12.02
C LEU A 564 14.87 -9.43 -11.80
N VAL A 565 14.24 -8.69 -10.88
CA VAL A 565 14.73 -7.40 -10.39
C VAL A 565 15.22 -7.55 -8.95
N SER A 566 16.46 -7.15 -8.68
CA SER A 566 16.98 -7.03 -7.31
C SER A 566 16.20 -5.94 -6.56
N LEU A 567 15.70 -6.28 -5.38
CA LEU A 567 15.05 -5.35 -4.47
C LEU A 567 15.85 -5.26 -3.17
N ASP A 568 16.63 -4.19 -3.06
CA ASP A 568 17.30 -3.85 -1.81
C ASP A 568 16.25 -3.43 -0.78
N TYR A 569 16.27 -4.15 0.35
CA TYR A 569 15.24 -4.06 1.39
C TYR A 569 15.79 -3.80 2.79
N ILE A 570 17.03 -4.19 3.09
CA ILE A 570 17.72 -3.86 4.35
C ILE A 570 18.50 -2.54 4.28
N ASP A 571 18.73 -2.05 3.06
CA ASP A 571 19.43 -0.82 2.71
C ASP A 571 18.82 -0.16 1.47
N ALA A 572 19.19 1.10 1.22
CA ALA A 572 18.78 1.89 0.07
C ALA A 572 19.88 2.89 -0.33
N ASP A 573 19.77 3.46 -1.54
CA ASP A 573 20.67 4.53 -1.98
C ASP A 573 20.38 5.84 -1.20
N PRO A 574 21.40 6.65 -0.81
CA PRO A 574 21.18 7.91 -0.11
C PRO A 574 20.29 8.93 -0.84
N SER A 575 20.06 8.76 -2.14
CA SER A 575 19.14 9.55 -2.96
C SER A 575 17.72 8.97 -3.10
N ASP A 576 17.49 7.72 -2.67
CA ASP A 576 16.15 7.09 -2.69
C ASP A 576 15.17 7.77 -1.71
N TYR A 577 15.67 8.34 -0.62
CA TYR A 577 14.87 9.03 0.39
C TYR A 577 15.59 10.27 0.90
N SER A 578 14.83 11.27 1.37
CA SER A 578 15.40 12.46 2.00
C SER A 578 16.27 12.10 3.20
N GLU A 579 17.27 12.92 3.51
CA GLU A 579 18.10 12.77 4.71
C GLU A 579 17.24 12.66 5.99
N GLU A 580 16.21 13.49 6.12
CA GLU A 580 15.25 13.48 7.24
C GLU A 580 14.24 12.31 7.22
N TRP A 581 14.40 11.30 6.35
CA TRP A 581 13.47 10.17 6.32
C TRP A 581 13.61 9.33 7.61
N PRO A 582 12.53 9.14 8.40
CA PRO A 582 12.61 8.60 9.76
C PRO A 582 12.87 7.08 9.82
N HIS A 583 13.21 6.46 8.70
CA HIS A 583 13.44 5.02 8.58
C HIS A 583 14.86 4.67 8.12
N TRP A 584 15.76 5.65 8.04
CA TRP A 584 17.20 5.39 8.07
C TRP A 584 17.60 4.85 9.45
N ILE A 585 18.40 3.79 9.51
CA ILE A 585 19.13 3.44 10.74
C ILE A 585 20.21 4.50 10.97
N ARG A 586 20.30 4.99 12.20
CA ARG A 586 21.24 6.04 12.62
C ARG A 586 22.10 5.56 13.79
N ASP A 587 23.33 6.04 13.86
CA ASP A 587 24.30 5.70 14.88
C ASP A 587 24.07 6.49 16.19
N GLU A 588 24.97 6.31 17.19
CA GLU A 588 24.84 6.99 18.49
C GLU A 588 25.06 8.52 18.42
N ASN A 589 25.66 9.01 17.34
CA ASN A 589 25.84 10.43 17.03
C ASN A 589 24.65 10.99 16.23
N GLY A 590 23.82 10.11 15.65
CA GLY A 590 22.69 10.41 14.79
C GLY A 590 22.98 10.28 13.30
N ASP A 591 24.18 9.87 12.89
CA ASP A 591 24.60 9.74 11.49
C ASP A 591 24.05 8.46 10.85
N ARG A 592 23.73 8.50 9.55
CA ARG A 592 23.10 7.36 8.84
C ARG A 592 24.10 6.21 8.68
N VAL A 593 23.73 4.99 9.10
CA VAL A 593 24.63 3.83 9.14
C VAL A 593 24.81 3.22 7.74
N GLN A 594 26.06 3.02 7.31
CA GLN A 594 26.40 2.32 6.05
C GLN A 594 26.02 0.84 6.09
N ALA A 595 25.55 0.31 4.96
CA ALA A 595 25.12 -1.08 4.85
C ALA A 595 26.26 -2.12 4.80
N TYR A 596 27.49 -1.64 4.58
CA TYR A 596 28.77 -2.34 4.71
C TYR A 596 29.88 -1.29 4.68
N ALA A 597 31.07 -1.61 5.22
CA ALA A 597 32.17 -0.64 5.33
C ALA A 597 32.63 -0.14 3.95
N GLY A 598 32.53 1.18 3.72
CA GLY A 598 32.88 1.79 2.43
C GLY A 598 31.80 1.64 1.34
N GLY A 599 30.62 1.11 1.68
CA GLY A 599 29.48 1.05 0.77
C GLY A 599 28.82 2.42 0.54
N SER A 600 28.16 2.56 -0.61
CA SER A 600 27.36 3.76 -0.92
C SER A 600 25.95 3.70 -0.33
N THR A 601 25.41 2.52 -0.06
CA THR A 601 24.05 2.34 0.49
C THR A 601 24.02 2.49 2.01
N LEU A 602 22.88 2.95 2.52
CA LEU A 602 22.61 3.20 3.93
C LEU A 602 21.50 2.28 4.42
N LEU A 603 21.61 1.79 5.66
CA LEU A 603 20.67 0.85 6.25
C LEU A 603 19.30 1.47 6.50
N ILE A 604 18.25 0.70 6.24
CA ILE A 604 16.86 1.09 6.48
C ILE A 604 16.17 0.16 7.49
N ASP A 605 15.20 0.69 8.24
CA ASP A 605 14.38 -0.10 9.14
C ASP A 605 13.25 -0.83 8.40
N PHE A 606 13.61 -1.92 7.73
CA PHE A 606 12.65 -2.82 7.10
C PHE A 606 11.72 -3.53 8.08
N THR A 607 11.99 -3.49 9.39
CA THR A 607 11.07 -4.04 10.38
C THR A 607 9.84 -3.14 10.56
N HIS A 608 10.00 -1.81 10.41
CA HIS A 608 8.90 -0.86 10.50
C HIS A 608 7.84 -1.08 9.39
N PRO A 609 6.54 -1.20 9.73
CA PRO A 609 5.50 -1.56 8.77
C PRO A 609 5.41 -0.67 7.52
N VAL A 610 5.65 0.65 7.64
CA VAL A 610 5.61 1.57 6.48
C VAL A 610 6.72 1.26 5.46
N VAL A 611 7.87 0.76 5.92
CA VAL A 611 8.95 0.32 5.01
C VAL A 611 8.58 -1.00 4.36
N GLN A 612 8.00 -1.95 5.11
CA GLN A 612 7.42 -3.16 4.53
C GLN A 612 6.36 -2.84 3.46
N ASP A 613 5.50 -1.83 3.69
CA ASP A 613 4.50 -1.37 2.74
C ASP A 613 5.15 -0.88 1.43
N ILE A 614 6.16 0.01 1.52
CA ILE A 614 6.93 0.51 0.38
C ILE A 614 7.60 -0.63 -0.40
N LEU A 615 8.22 -1.59 0.31
CA LEU A 615 8.91 -2.73 -0.31
C LEU A 615 7.94 -3.71 -1.00
N VAL A 616 6.76 -3.93 -0.40
CA VAL A 616 5.68 -4.70 -1.05
C VAL A 616 5.18 -3.96 -2.29
N GLN A 617 5.03 -2.62 -2.27
CA GLN A 617 4.64 -1.86 -3.47
C GLN A 617 5.74 -1.86 -4.56
N LYS A 618 7.05 -1.79 -4.22
CA LYS A 618 8.15 -2.01 -5.18
C LYS A 618 7.96 -3.34 -5.91
N ALA A 619 7.77 -4.43 -5.15
CA ALA A 619 7.58 -5.78 -5.71
C ALA A 619 6.30 -5.89 -6.56
N LEU A 620 5.20 -5.25 -6.15
CA LEU A 620 3.95 -5.26 -6.91
C LEU A 620 4.01 -4.40 -8.18
N ALA A 621 4.86 -3.36 -8.24
CA ALA A 621 5.13 -2.63 -9.48
C ALA A 621 5.89 -3.50 -10.50
N VAL A 622 6.92 -4.24 -10.04
CA VAL A 622 7.63 -5.26 -10.85
C VAL A 622 6.65 -6.34 -11.33
N ALA A 623 5.77 -6.82 -10.45
CA ALA A 623 4.77 -7.84 -10.77
C ALA A 623 3.75 -7.39 -11.82
N LYS A 624 3.29 -6.13 -11.77
CA LYS A 624 2.25 -5.61 -12.67
C LYS A 624 2.76 -5.26 -14.05
N CYS A 625 4.02 -4.84 -14.20
CA CYS A 625 4.52 -4.36 -15.49
C CYS A 625 4.63 -5.40 -16.61
N GLY A 626 4.63 -6.70 -16.27
CA GLY A 626 4.79 -7.80 -17.24
C GLY A 626 6.19 -7.92 -17.86
N LEU A 627 7.09 -6.97 -17.58
CA LEU A 627 8.45 -6.93 -18.13
C LEU A 627 9.41 -7.89 -17.42
N TYR A 628 9.13 -8.22 -16.16
CA TYR A 628 9.96 -9.08 -15.33
C TYR A 628 9.18 -10.30 -14.87
N ASP A 629 9.90 -11.39 -14.67
CA ASP A 629 9.33 -12.67 -14.26
C ASP A 629 9.28 -12.80 -12.73
N GLY A 630 10.05 -11.99 -12.01
CA GLY A 630 10.02 -11.92 -10.55
C GLY A 630 11.01 -10.93 -9.92
N ILE A 631 11.30 -11.17 -8.64
CA ILE A 631 12.23 -10.38 -7.82
C ILE A 631 13.31 -11.25 -7.18
N PHE A 632 14.43 -10.60 -6.86
CA PHE A 632 15.56 -11.14 -6.13
C PHE A 632 15.79 -10.33 -4.83
N LEU A 633 16.04 -11.02 -3.71
CA LEU A 633 16.23 -10.44 -2.38
C LEU A 633 17.56 -10.91 -1.78
N GLY A 634 18.55 -10.02 -1.71
CA GLY A 634 19.89 -10.33 -1.16
C GLY A 634 19.89 -10.55 0.36
N ARG A 635 20.98 -11.09 0.92
CA ARG A 635 21.21 -11.21 2.38
C ARG A 635 19.98 -11.75 3.16
N TRP A 636 19.54 -12.97 2.82
CA TRP A 636 18.34 -13.64 3.34
C TRP A 636 18.71 -14.93 4.11
N GLN A 637 19.50 -14.78 5.16
CA GLN A 637 19.82 -15.87 6.08
C GLN A 637 18.76 -15.92 7.18
N GLU A 638 18.20 -17.11 7.46
CA GLU A 638 17.21 -17.28 8.53
C GLU A 638 17.90 -17.73 9.82
N GLY A 639 17.79 -16.90 10.88
CA GLY A 639 18.38 -17.16 12.19
C GLY A 639 19.54 -16.25 12.59
N THR A 640 20.02 -15.38 11.69
CA THR A 640 20.95 -14.29 11.97
C THR A 640 20.26 -12.93 11.90
N ALA A 641 20.74 -11.94 12.65
CA ALA A 641 20.39 -10.54 12.44
C ALA A 641 21.25 -9.95 11.31
N THR A 642 20.78 -8.86 10.69
CA THR A 642 21.55 -8.13 9.67
C THR A 642 22.76 -7.37 10.29
N LEU A 643 22.83 -7.30 11.62
CA LEU A 643 23.81 -6.54 12.39
C LEU A 643 24.30 -7.32 13.62
N GLU A 644 25.42 -8.03 13.50
CA GLU A 644 26.18 -8.59 14.61
C GLU A 644 27.68 -8.28 14.44
N ASP A 645 28.27 -7.52 15.38
CA ASP A 645 29.71 -7.24 15.49
C ASP A 645 30.02 -6.75 16.93
N ASP A 646 31.20 -7.10 17.45
CA ASP A 646 31.62 -6.86 18.85
C ASP A 646 31.71 -5.38 19.28
N LYS A 647 31.55 -4.41 18.36
CA LYS A 647 31.73 -2.97 18.61
C LYS A 647 30.47 -2.24 19.12
N GLY A 648 29.38 -2.97 19.37
CA GLY A 648 28.30 -2.51 20.26
C GLY A 648 27.34 -1.44 19.71
N GLY A 649 27.22 -1.32 18.38
CA GLY A 649 26.31 -0.36 17.75
C GLY A 649 24.83 -0.75 17.81
N TYR A 650 24.38 -1.63 16.92
CA TYR A 650 22.96 -1.74 16.54
C TYR A 650 22.46 -3.18 16.43
N TYR A 651 22.17 -3.82 17.56
CA TYR A 651 21.50 -5.13 17.55
C TYR A 651 20.03 -4.95 17.13
N ARG A 652 19.62 -5.55 16.01
CA ARG A 652 18.19 -5.76 15.72
C ARG A 652 17.76 -7.07 16.36
N ASP A 653 16.54 -7.11 16.90
CA ASP A 653 15.95 -8.36 17.36
C ASP A 653 15.78 -9.32 16.17
N VAL A 654 16.36 -10.52 16.30
CA VAL A 654 16.25 -11.60 15.31
C VAL A 654 14.78 -11.97 15.09
N GLU A 655 13.93 -11.93 16.12
CA GLU A 655 12.50 -12.21 15.98
C GLU A 655 11.77 -11.13 15.16
N ALA A 656 12.04 -9.85 15.41
CA ALA A 656 11.53 -8.75 14.59
C ALA A 656 12.00 -8.85 13.13
N GLU A 657 13.28 -9.17 12.89
CA GLU A 657 13.84 -9.33 11.55
C GLU A 657 13.22 -10.49 10.75
N TRP A 658 13.11 -11.70 11.33
CA TRP A 658 12.49 -12.81 10.58
C TRP A 658 10.99 -12.64 10.42
N SER A 659 10.31 -12.02 11.40
CA SER A 659 8.89 -11.65 11.29
C SER A 659 8.64 -10.67 10.13
N ALA A 660 9.48 -9.64 10.00
CA ALA A 660 9.40 -8.67 8.91
C ALA A 660 9.70 -9.29 7.53
N ARG A 661 10.75 -10.12 7.44
CA ARG A 661 11.06 -10.91 6.23
C ARG A 661 9.87 -11.77 5.80
N LEU A 662 9.31 -12.56 6.73
CA LEU A 662 8.18 -13.45 6.49
C LEU A 662 6.91 -12.67 6.10
N SER A 663 6.64 -11.55 6.77
CA SER A 663 5.55 -10.62 6.46
C SER A 663 5.66 -10.13 5.01
N MET A 664 6.84 -9.66 4.59
CA MET A 664 7.08 -9.20 3.22
C MET A 664 6.82 -10.28 2.17
N VAL A 665 7.47 -11.45 2.25
CA VAL A 665 7.28 -12.49 1.21
C VAL A 665 5.87 -13.08 1.20
N ARG A 666 5.21 -13.17 2.38
CA ARG A 666 3.78 -13.52 2.50
C ARG A 666 2.92 -12.52 1.72
N ARG A 667 3.07 -11.22 2.00
CA ARG A 667 2.29 -10.14 1.37
C ARG A 667 2.55 -10.02 -0.13
N ILE A 668 3.80 -10.16 -0.58
CA ILE A 668 4.16 -10.16 -2.00
C ILE A 668 3.52 -11.38 -2.69
N ARG A 669 3.61 -12.58 -2.12
CA ARG A 669 2.98 -13.78 -2.69
C ARG A 669 1.46 -13.68 -2.76
N GLU A 670 0.81 -13.24 -1.67
CA GLU A 670 -0.65 -13.06 -1.57
C GLU A 670 -1.18 -12.10 -2.66
N ALA A 671 -0.40 -11.08 -3.06
CA ALA A 671 -0.84 -10.04 -4.01
C ALA A 671 -0.25 -10.14 -5.43
N ALA A 672 0.87 -10.85 -5.65
CA ALA A 672 1.50 -11.02 -6.97
C ALA A 672 1.15 -12.34 -7.69
N GLY A 673 0.58 -13.30 -6.95
CA GLY A 673 0.18 -14.63 -7.45
C GLY A 673 1.33 -15.62 -7.63
N ASP A 674 1.00 -16.86 -8.04
CA ASP A 674 1.99 -17.94 -8.21
C ASP A 674 2.92 -17.75 -9.41
N ASN A 675 2.45 -17.07 -10.48
CA ASN A 675 3.24 -16.79 -11.68
C ASN A 675 4.32 -15.70 -11.51
N PHE A 676 4.60 -15.26 -10.28
CA PHE A 676 5.65 -14.28 -9.95
C PHE A 676 6.77 -14.98 -9.20
N LEU A 677 8.02 -14.87 -9.66
CA LEU A 677 9.15 -15.51 -9.01
C LEU A 677 9.60 -14.69 -7.79
N ILE A 678 9.88 -15.35 -6.68
CA ILE A 678 10.55 -14.75 -5.52
C ILE A 678 11.78 -15.62 -5.20
N VAL A 679 12.96 -15.08 -5.46
CA VAL A 679 14.26 -15.73 -5.20
C VAL A 679 15.02 -14.92 -4.14
N VAL A 680 15.76 -15.61 -3.28
CA VAL A 680 16.47 -15.04 -2.13
C VAL A 680 17.95 -15.46 -2.15
N ASN A 681 18.87 -14.65 -1.60
CA ASN A 681 20.25 -15.11 -1.34
C ASN A 681 20.32 -15.71 0.07
N THR A 682 20.28 -17.04 0.20
CA THR A 682 20.49 -17.72 1.49
C THR A 682 21.97 -18.04 1.77
N GLY A 683 22.88 -17.71 0.84
CA GLY A 683 24.24 -18.24 0.83
C GLY A 683 24.21 -19.77 0.90
N GLN A 684 25.09 -20.35 1.71
CA GLN A 684 25.11 -21.80 1.98
C GLN A 684 24.03 -22.27 2.98
N THR A 685 23.16 -21.38 3.49
CA THR A 685 22.12 -21.69 4.51
C THR A 685 20.74 -22.00 3.90
N LYS A 686 19.80 -22.42 4.75
CA LYS A 686 18.41 -22.82 4.37
C LYS A 686 17.41 -21.79 4.87
N ALA A 687 16.27 -21.66 4.19
CA ALA A 687 15.20 -20.71 4.55
C ALA A 687 13.84 -21.41 4.84
N PRO A 688 13.75 -22.27 5.87
CA PRO A 688 12.55 -23.08 6.15
C PRO A 688 11.29 -22.27 6.51
N LEU A 689 11.40 -21.07 7.08
CA LEU A 689 10.26 -20.24 7.45
C LEU A 689 9.64 -19.57 6.21
N SER A 690 10.48 -19.05 5.32
CA SER A 690 10.08 -18.37 4.08
C SER A 690 9.69 -19.34 2.96
N ALA A 691 10.15 -20.60 3.01
CA ALA A 691 9.99 -21.58 1.94
C ALA A 691 8.58 -21.71 1.32
N PRO A 692 7.47 -21.64 2.10
CA PRO A 692 6.11 -21.67 1.53
C PRO A 692 5.77 -20.54 0.55
N TYR A 693 6.59 -19.48 0.46
CA TYR A 693 6.38 -18.31 -0.39
C TYR A 693 7.42 -18.17 -1.51
N LEU A 694 8.57 -18.85 -1.41
CA LEU A 694 9.73 -18.71 -2.28
C LEU A 694 9.71 -19.69 -3.45
N ASN A 695 10.32 -19.30 -4.58
CA ASN A 695 10.59 -20.16 -5.73
C ASN A 695 12.00 -20.79 -5.69
N GLY A 696 12.94 -20.20 -4.95
CA GLY A 696 14.27 -20.78 -4.82
C GLY A 696 15.29 -19.85 -4.20
N THR A 697 16.55 -20.26 -4.22
CA THR A 697 17.68 -19.54 -3.61
C THR A 697 18.86 -19.35 -4.56
N PHE A 698 19.58 -18.24 -4.39
CA PHE A 698 20.96 -18.06 -4.81
C PHE A 698 21.89 -18.53 -3.70
N ILE A 699 22.64 -19.60 -3.99
CA ILE A 699 23.72 -20.12 -3.15
C ILE A 699 25.01 -19.45 -3.62
N GLU A 700 25.28 -18.28 -3.05
CA GLU A 700 26.60 -17.67 -3.08
C GLU A 700 27.54 -18.50 -2.21
N THR A 701 28.64 -19.01 -2.78
CA THR A 701 29.61 -19.81 -2.02
C THR A 701 30.81 -18.98 -1.57
N ILE A 702 31.19 -19.15 -0.31
CA ILE A 702 32.33 -18.50 0.31
C ILE A 702 33.45 -19.54 0.51
N LEU A 703 34.69 -19.12 0.26
CA LEU A 703 35.90 -19.84 0.64
C LEU A 703 36.51 -19.08 1.83
N ASP A 704 36.98 -19.81 2.85
CA ASP A 704 37.53 -19.23 4.07
C ASP A 704 38.85 -18.47 3.83
N GLU A 705 39.20 -17.55 4.73
CA GLU A 705 40.47 -16.81 4.65
C GLU A 705 41.70 -17.73 4.80
N GLY A 706 42.24 -18.16 3.65
CA GLY A 706 43.37 -19.08 3.55
C GLY A 706 43.07 -20.36 2.76
N ASP A 707 41.80 -20.63 2.46
CA ASP A 707 41.42 -21.75 1.60
C ASP A 707 41.84 -21.51 0.14
N THR A 708 42.29 -22.57 -0.53
CA THR A 708 42.76 -22.51 -1.93
C THR A 708 41.95 -23.39 -2.88
N ALA A 709 40.90 -24.06 -2.39
CA ALA A 709 39.96 -24.89 -3.13
C ALA A 709 38.79 -25.27 -2.20
N TYR A 710 37.71 -25.83 -2.75
CA TYR A 710 36.62 -26.39 -1.94
C TYR A 710 37.05 -27.65 -1.20
N THR A 711 36.70 -27.76 0.08
CA THR A 711 36.86 -28.98 0.88
C THR A 711 35.70 -29.96 0.66
N HIS A 712 35.91 -31.24 0.98
CA HIS A 712 34.84 -32.25 0.92
C HIS A 712 33.62 -31.91 1.77
N ASP A 713 33.81 -31.21 2.89
CA ASP A 713 32.74 -30.84 3.81
C ASP A 713 32.01 -29.56 3.37
N HIS A 714 32.71 -28.57 2.78
CA HIS A 714 32.05 -27.41 2.16
C HIS A 714 31.14 -27.86 1.00
N LEU A 715 31.57 -28.83 0.20
CA LEU A 715 30.74 -29.39 -0.88
C LEU A 715 29.55 -30.19 -0.34
N ARG A 716 29.73 -30.99 0.71
CA ARG A 716 28.63 -31.68 1.42
C ARG A 716 27.59 -30.69 1.92
N GLU A 717 27.98 -29.52 2.42
CA GLU A 717 27.05 -28.51 2.91
C GLU A 717 26.27 -27.85 1.76
N ILE A 718 26.94 -27.52 0.66
CA ILE A 718 26.32 -27.03 -0.58
C ILE A 718 25.29 -28.04 -1.11
N GLU A 719 25.64 -29.33 -1.19
CA GLU A 719 24.71 -30.41 -1.58
C GLU A 719 23.49 -30.48 -0.65
N ASN A 720 23.71 -30.43 0.67
CA ASN A 720 22.68 -30.53 1.69
C ASN A 720 21.71 -29.33 1.68
N THR A 721 22.18 -28.14 1.29
CA THR A 721 21.34 -26.94 1.14
C THR A 721 20.63 -26.91 -0.21
N LEU A 722 21.33 -27.26 -1.30
CA LEU A 722 20.75 -27.30 -2.64
C LEU A 722 19.64 -28.36 -2.75
N LEU A 723 19.91 -29.60 -2.32
CA LEU A 723 18.90 -30.67 -2.33
C LEU A 723 17.71 -30.37 -1.41
N TRP A 724 17.93 -29.68 -0.29
CA TRP A 724 16.84 -29.22 0.57
C TRP A 724 15.99 -28.15 -0.14
N SER A 725 16.62 -27.23 -0.86
CA SER A 725 15.95 -26.16 -1.61
C SER A 725 15.03 -26.72 -2.71
N GLU A 726 15.52 -27.72 -3.45
CA GLU A 726 14.74 -28.49 -4.46
C GLU A 726 13.54 -29.25 -3.86
N GLN A 727 13.56 -29.54 -2.55
CA GLN A 727 12.48 -30.28 -1.87
C GLN A 727 11.46 -29.38 -1.18
N ASN A 728 11.80 -28.13 -0.86
CA ASN A 728 11.00 -27.27 0.04
C ASN A 728 10.46 -25.99 -0.62
N PHE A 729 11.04 -25.51 -1.72
CA PHE A 729 10.56 -24.30 -2.41
C PHE A 729 9.48 -24.57 -3.46
N ARG A 730 8.65 -23.56 -3.76
CA ARG A 730 7.51 -23.65 -4.70
C ARG A 730 7.98 -23.85 -6.14
N GLY A 731 7.18 -24.57 -6.93
CA GLY A 731 7.31 -24.58 -8.39
C GLY A 731 6.80 -23.27 -9.04
N PRO A 732 7.34 -22.86 -10.20
CA PRO A 732 8.56 -23.37 -10.80
C PRO A 732 9.79 -22.98 -9.96
N GLN A 733 10.75 -23.88 -9.82
CA GLN A 733 11.89 -23.70 -8.92
C GLN A 733 13.05 -22.98 -9.61
N ILE A 734 13.71 -22.05 -8.89
CA ILE A 734 14.92 -21.35 -9.35
C ILE A 734 15.95 -21.36 -8.24
N ASN A 735 16.72 -22.44 -8.18
CA ASN A 735 17.95 -22.48 -7.38
C ASN A 735 19.13 -22.12 -8.30
N ALA A 736 20.03 -21.27 -7.83
CA ALA A 736 21.17 -20.77 -8.60
C ALA A 736 22.45 -20.92 -7.76
N LEU A 737 23.40 -21.73 -8.22
CA LEU A 737 24.64 -22.04 -7.49
C LEU A 737 25.83 -21.28 -8.10
N GLU A 738 26.40 -20.34 -7.35
CA GLU A 738 27.62 -19.62 -7.74
C GLU A 738 28.83 -20.22 -7.04
N GLY A 739 29.73 -20.81 -7.82
CA GLY A 739 31.06 -21.18 -7.35
C GLY A 739 32.00 -19.98 -7.42
N ARG A 740 32.65 -19.65 -6.32
CA ARG A 740 33.75 -18.67 -6.31
C ARG A 740 35.06 -19.30 -6.78
N GLY A 741 35.78 -18.55 -7.62
CA GLY A 741 37.13 -18.84 -8.06
C GLY A 741 38.16 -18.95 -6.94
N ILE A 742 39.20 -19.73 -7.17
CA ILE A 742 40.37 -19.82 -6.29
C ILE A 742 41.06 -18.45 -6.24
N PRO A 743 41.30 -17.89 -5.05
CA PRO A 743 41.99 -16.61 -4.88
C PRO A 743 43.31 -16.52 -5.65
N LEU A 744 43.47 -15.44 -6.42
CA LEU A 744 44.70 -15.04 -7.13
C LEU A 744 45.14 -15.97 -8.29
N GLU A 745 44.35 -16.96 -8.68
CA GLU A 745 44.61 -17.76 -9.88
C GLU A 745 43.83 -17.25 -11.11
N PRO A 746 44.38 -17.37 -12.34
CA PRO A 746 43.63 -17.13 -13.57
C PRO A 746 42.35 -17.99 -13.63
N PRO A 747 41.22 -17.50 -14.17
CA PRO A 747 39.98 -18.27 -14.23
C PRO A 747 40.12 -19.56 -15.05
N ASP A 748 40.98 -19.54 -16.06
CA ASP A 748 41.33 -20.67 -16.91
C ASP A 748 42.49 -21.52 -16.37
N SER A 749 42.94 -21.31 -15.12
CA SER A 749 43.93 -22.20 -14.50
C SER A 749 43.40 -23.64 -14.43
N PRO A 750 44.26 -24.67 -14.48
CA PRO A 750 43.83 -26.06 -14.36
C PRO A 750 43.03 -26.35 -13.07
N ARG A 751 43.28 -25.60 -11.98
CA ARG A 751 42.56 -25.74 -10.71
C ARG A 751 41.22 -25.02 -10.74
N ASN A 752 41.14 -23.81 -11.30
CA ASN A 752 39.84 -23.14 -11.48
C ASN A 752 38.94 -23.89 -12.48
N GLN A 753 39.50 -24.44 -13.56
CA GLN A 753 38.77 -25.37 -14.43
C GLN A 753 38.27 -26.61 -13.67
N GLN A 754 39.05 -27.18 -12.75
CA GLN A 754 38.62 -28.31 -11.92
C GLN A 754 37.47 -27.93 -10.97
N MET A 755 37.60 -26.81 -10.26
CA MET A 755 36.56 -26.34 -9.32
C MET A 755 35.28 -25.89 -10.05
N MET A 756 35.39 -25.31 -11.25
CA MET A 756 34.25 -25.04 -12.13
C MET A 756 33.51 -26.34 -12.48
N ARG A 757 34.21 -27.42 -12.85
CA ARG A 757 33.58 -28.72 -13.13
C ARG A 757 32.92 -29.32 -11.89
N VAL A 758 33.56 -29.21 -10.71
CA VAL A 758 32.97 -29.59 -9.42
C VAL A 758 31.63 -28.90 -9.21
N ILE A 759 31.61 -27.56 -9.24
CA ILE A 759 30.41 -26.77 -8.96
C ILE A 759 29.32 -27.03 -10.01
N THR A 760 29.70 -27.05 -11.30
CA THR A 760 28.79 -27.35 -12.41
C THR A 760 28.14 -28.73 -12.26
N THR A 761 28.91 -29.79 -12.02
CA THR A 761 28.37 -31.16 -11.92
C THR A 761 27.72 -31.48 -10.58
N LEU A 762 28.10 -30.80 -9.49
CA LEU A 762 27.35 -30.83 -8.22
C LEU A 762 25.94 -30.27 -8.46
N GLY A 763 25.85 -29.08 -9.06
CA GLY A 763 24.58 -28.45 -9.46
C GLY A 763 23.73 -29.36 -10.32
N LEU A 764 24.28 -29.81 -11.46
CA LEU A 764 23.58 -30.72 -12.40
C LEU A 764 23.12 -32.03 -11.74
N THR A 765 23.91 -32.60 -10.82
CA THR A 765 23.52 -33.86 -10.15
C THR A 765 22.51 -33.67 -9.02
N HIS A 766 22.39 -32.48 -8.41
CA HIS A 766 21.52 -32.23 -7.26
C HIS A 766 20.28 -31.36 -7.53
N SER A 767 20.23 -30.65 -8.66
CA SER A 767 19.25 -29.58 -8.90
C SER A 767 18.78 -29.51 -10.35
N ASP A 768 17.57 -28.98 -10.58
CA ASP A 768 17.10 -28.52 -11.90
C ASP A 768 17.40 -27.01 -12.14
N GLY A 769 18.19 -26.41 -11.25
CA GLY A 769 18.56 -25.02 -11.22
C GLY A 769 19.70 -24.63 -12.16
N TYR A 770 20.29 -23.48 -11.88
CA TYR A 770 21.28 -22.78 -12.70
C TYR A 770 22.65 -22.80 -12.02
N VAL A 771 23.73 -22.73 -12.79
CA VAL A 771 25.11 -22.74 -12.27
C VAL A 771 25.93 -21.57 -12.82
N CYS A 772 26.90 -21.09 -12.06
CA CYS A 772 27.91 -20.13 -12.51
C CYS A 772 29.23 -20.36 -11.76
N TYR A 773 30.36 -19.91 -12.33
CA TYR A 773 31.67 -19.97 -11.68
C TYR A 773 32.45 -18.66 -11.89
N VAL A 774 32.48 -17.81 -10.85
CA VAL A 774 32.98 -16.42 -10.91
C VAL A 774 34.46 -16.32 -10.57
N VAL A 775 35.11 -15.22 -10.97
CA VAL A 775 36.55 -15.02 -10.79
C VAL A 775 36.94 -14.76 -9.33
N GLY A 776 37.97 -15.46 -8.88
CA GLY A 776 38.45 -15.42 -7.50
C GLY A 776 39.49 -14.32 -7.24
N ILE A 777 39.13 -13.04 -7.22
CA ILE A 777 39.98 -12.02 -6.56
C ILE A 777 39.15 -11.00 -5.76
N SER A 778 39.55 -10.81 -4.50
CA SER A 778 39.30 -9.60 -3.73
C SER A 778 40.57 -8.73 -3.66
N GLY A 779 40.45 -7.43 -3.95
CA GLY A 779 41.16 -6.35 -3.22
C GLY A 779 42.69 -6.32 -3.31
N ILE A 780 43.33 -7.05 -4.21
CA ILE A 780 44.79 -7.16 -4.32
C ILE A 780 45.24 -7.00 -5.77
N ILE A 781 46.36 -6.29 -5.97
CA ILE A 781 46.98 -6.08 -7.29
C ILE A 781 47.45 -7.41 -7.86
N HIS A 782 46.90 -7.81 -9.01
CA HIS A 782 47.25 -9.02 -9.72
C HIS A 782 47.31 -8.78 -11.24
N LYS A 783 47.62 -9.82 -12.03
CA LYS A 783 47.74 -9.75 -13.49
C LYS A 783 46.90 -10.83 -14.15
N HIS A 784 46.26 -10.44 -15.26
CA HIS A 784 45.56 -11.34 -16.18
C HIS A 784 46.35 -11.48 -17.48
N GLU A 785 46.12 -12.58 -18.20
CA GLU A 785 46.65 -12.79 -19.56
C GLU A 785 45.63 -12.40 -20.66
N TYR A 786 44.44 -11.96 -20.27
CA TYR A 786 43.30 -11.62 -21.14
C TYR A 786 42.90 -10.14 -21.01
N GLU A 787 42.17 -9.63 -22.01
CA GLU A 787 41.61 -8.28 -21.95
C GLU A 787 40.41 -8.21 -21.00
N ILE A 788 40.31 -7.11 -20.27
CA ILE A 788 39.36 -6.87 -19.18
C ILE A 788 38.57 -5.59 -19.44
N SER A 789 37.38 -5.49 -18.84
CA SER A 789 36.44 -4.38 -19.06
C SER A 789 37.12 -3.00 -18.92
N PRO A 790 36.73 -1.98 -19.71
CA PRO A 790 37.52 -0.74 -19.88
C PRO A 790 37.85 0.06 -18.61
N GLY A 791 37.12 -0.14 -17.50
CA GLY A 791 37.48 0.37 -16.17
C GLY A 791 38.71 -0.34 -15.60
N HIS A 792 38.58 -1.63 -15.26
CA HIS A 792 39.66 -2.42 -14.65
C HIS A 792 40.99 -2.36 -15.41
N LYS A 793 40.95 -2.28 -16.76
CA LYS A 793 42.17 -2.12 -17.57
C LYS A 793 43.02 -0.91 -17.15
N ILE A 794 42.40 0.18 -16.71
CA ILE A 794 43.08 1.38 -16.22
C ILE A 794 43.69 1.11 -14.83
N ASP A 795 43.00 0.39 -13.96
CA ASP A 795 43.42 0.19 -12.57
C ASP A 795 44.57 -0.83 -12.47
N HIS A 796 44.54 -1.91 -13.25
CA HIS A 796 45.73 -2.77 -13.43
C HIS A 796 46.92 -2.01 -14.04
N ILE A 797 46.71 -1.05 -14.96
CA ILE A 797 47.80 -0.24 -15.55
C ILE A 797 48.45 0.70 -14.52
N LYS A 798 47.65 1.28 -13.62
CA LYS A 798 48.14 2.10 -12.50
C LYS A 798 48.81 1.25 -11.41
N GLY A 799 48.43 -0.02 -11.29
CA GLY A 799 48.80 -0.87 -10.16
C GLY A 799 47.90 -0.64 -8.93
N GLU A 800 46.65 -0.24 -9.13
CA GLU A 800 45.65 -0.10 -8.06
C GLU A 800 44.97 -1.45 -7.77
N PRO A 801 44.59 -1.75 -6.52
CA PRO A 801 43.73 -2.89 -6.20
C PRO A 801 42.31 -2.75 -6.80
N HIS A 802 41.72 -3.86 -7.22
CA HIS A 802 40.41 -3.95 -7.88
C HIS A 802 39.73 -5.30 -7.56
N GLN A 803 38.44 -5.45 -7.88
CA GLN A 803 37.62 -6.62 -7.52
C GLN A 803 36.77 -7.11 -8.70
N HIS A 804 36.77 -8.42 -8.93
CA HIS A 804 35.91 -9.06 -9.93
C HIS A 804 34.61 -9.54 -9.29
N ASN A 805 33.69 -8.61 -9.01
CA ASN A 805 32.46 -8.95 -8.31
C ASN A 805 31.41 -9.58 -9.26
N HIS A 806 31.11 -10.86 -9.04
CA HIS A 806 30.22 -11.72 -9.86
C HIS A 806 30.53 -11.80 -11.38
N GLN A 807 31.69 -11.29 -11.81
CA GLN A 807 32.22 -11.48 -13.17
C GLN A 807 32.78 -12.90 -13.32
N HIS A 808 32.60 -13.51 -14.48
CA HIS A 808 33.03 -14.89 -14.74
C HIS A 808 33.75 -15.04 -16.09
N TYR A 809 34.34 -16.22 -16.29
CA TYR A 809 34.91 -16.68 -17.54
C TYR A 809 33.95 -17.71 -18.14
N TRP A 810 33.69 -17.66 -19.44
CA TRP A 810 32.88 -18.70 -20.09
C TRP A 810 33.73 -19.92 -20.40
N TYR A 811 33.39 -21.05 -19.78
CA TYR A 811 34.09 -22.31 -19.98
C TYR A 811 33.39 -23.13 -21.07
N PRO A 812 34.11 -23.65 -22.09
CA PRO A 812 33.51 -24.55 -23.11
C PRO A 812 32.91 -25.85 -22.56
N PHE A 813 33.05 -26.11 -21.26
CA PHE A 813 32.35 -27.16 -20.53
C PHE A 813 30.83 -26.88 -20.39
N TRP A 814 30.41 -25.62 -20.47
CA TRP A 814 29.01 -25.20 -20.47
C TRP A 814 28.35 -25.28 -21.85
N ASP A 815 29.13 -25.28 -22.94
CA ASP A 815 28.65 -25.46 -24.33
C ASP A 815 28.21 -26.92 -24.62
N ALA A 816 28.26 -27.81 -23.63
CA ALA A 816 27.97 -29.22 -23.77
C ALA A 816 26.46 -29.49 -23.80
N ASP A 817 25.89 -29.77 -24.98
CA ASP A 817 24.49 -30.22 -25.13
C ASP A 817 24.22 -31.52 -24.35
N LEU A 818 23.80 -31.37 -23.10
CA LEU A 818 23.34 -32.45 -22.23
C LEU A 818 21.84 -32.73 -22.43
N GLY A 819 21.12 -31.71 -22.91
CA GLY A 819 19.68 -31.63 -23.05
C GLY A 819 18.94 -31.72 -21.70
N GLN A 820 17.71 -32.23 -21.71
CA GLN A 820 16.83 -32.27 -20.54
C GLN A 820 17.16 -33.42 -19.55
N PRO A 821 16.95 -33.22 -18.23
CA PRO A 821 17.19 -34.25 -17.21
C PRO A 821 16.19 -35.41 -17.29
N ILE A 822 16.69 -36.63 -17.09
CA ILE A 822 15.90 -37.88 -17.05
C ILE A 822 16.14 -38.66 -15.74
N GLY A 823 17.30 -38.50 -15.12
CA GLY A 823 17.68 -39.14 -13.85
C GLY A 823 17.28 -38.35 -12.62
N GLU A 824 17.17 -39.07 -11.50
CA GLU A 824 16.86 -38.49 -10.18
C GLU A 824 17.99 -37.59 -9.66
N LYS A 825 17.62 -36.62 -8.81
CA LYS A 825 18.57 -35.74 -8.11
C LYS A 825 19.29 -36.50 -6.99
N SER A 826 20.56 -36.17 -6.75
CA SER A 826 21.44 -36.81 -5.76
C SER A 826 21.57 -38.34 -5.90
N GLN A 827 21.41 -38.87 -7.12
CA GLN A 827 21.55 -40.30 -7.38
C GLN A 827 23.02 -40.75 -7.22
N LEU A 828 23.28 -41.64 -6.25
CA LEU A 828 24.60 -42.24 -6.05
C LEU A 828 24.94 -43.25 -7.16
N TYR A 829 26.14 -43.11 -7.72
CA TYR A 829 26.68 -44.06 -8.70
C TYR A 829 27.05 -45.39 -8.00
N GLN A 830 26.28 -46.45 -8.28
CA GLN A 830 26.47 -47.79 -7.72
C GLN A 830 26.54 -47.81 -6.17
N ASN A 831 25.75 -46.96 -5.50
CA ASN A 831 25.73 -46.78 -4.04
C ASN A 831 27.10 -46.41 -3.41
N ARG A 832 28.02 -45.81 -4.18
CA ARG A 832 29.30 -45.30 -3.66
C ARG A 832 29.10 -43.92 -3.06
N GLU A 833 29.35 -43.75 -1.76
CA GLU A 833 29.27 -42.44 -1.09
C GLU A 833 30.18 -41.42 -1.78
N GLY A 834 29.66 -40.20 -1.99
CA GLY A 834 30.41 -39.10 -2.60
C GLY A 834 30.65 -39.27 -4.10
N VAL A 835 30.00 -40.22 -4.78
CA VAL A 835 30.02 -40.35 -6.24
C VAL A 835 28.60 -40.23 -6.76
N PHE A 836 28.28 -39.10 -7.39
CA PHE A 836 26.94 -38.81 -7.89
C PHE A 836 26.91 -38.90 -9.42
N ILE A 837 25.78 -39.37 -9.97
CA ILE A 837 25.53 -39.47 -11.40
C ILE A 837 24.10 -39.05 -11.69
N ARG A 838 23.89 -38.25 -12.74
CA ARG A 838 22.55 -37.94 -13.23
C ARG A 838 22.48 -38.10 -14.75
N LYS A 839 21.43 -38.76 -15.22
CA LYS A 839 21.19 -39.00 -16.65
C LYS A 839 20.37 -37.86 -17.25
N PHE A 840 20.69 -37.48 -18.48
CA PHE A 840 19.94 -36.52 -19.30
C PHE A 840 19.61 -37.16 -20.66
N THR A 841 18.97 -36.43 -21.58
CA THR A 841 18.66 -36.91 -22.93
C THR A 841 19.93 -37.28 -23.70
N ASN A 842 20.95 -36.40 -23.69
CA ASN A 842 22.11 -36.50 -24.57
C ASN A 842 23.37 -37.03 -23.87
N GLY A 843 23.37 -37.11 -22.53
CA GLY A 843 24.50 -37.63 -21.77
C GLY A 843 24.26 -37.88 -20.28
N TRP A 844 25.34 -37.79 -19.51
CA TRP A 844 25.36 -37.89 -18.05
C TRP A 844 26.26 -36.83 -17.43
N ALA A 845 25.82 -36.19 -16.35
CA ALA A 845 26.71 -35.46 -15.44
C ALA A 845 27.19 -36.42 -14.33
N VAL A 846 28.48 -36.38 -14.00
CA VAL A 846 29.06 -37.17 -12.90
C VAL A 846 29.97 -36.29 -12.05
N TYR A 847 29.87 -36.45 -10.74
CA TYR A 847 30.52 -35.64 -9.72
C TYR A 847 31.16 -36.55 -8.66
N ASN A 848 32.41 -36.27 -8.24
CA ASN A 848 33.15 -37.08 -7.28
C ASN A 848 33.82 -36.26 -6.15
N ARG A 849 33.43 -36.57 -4.92
CA ARG A 849 34.03 -36.15 -3.64
C ARG A 849 34.17 -37.33 -2.67
N SER A 850 34.60 -38.49 -3.17
CA SER A 850 34.71 -39.75 -2.41
C SER A 850 36.08 -39.99 -1.75
N GLY A 851 36.97 -39.00 -1.77
CA GLY A 851 38.32 -39.05 -1.19
C GLY A 851 39.36 -39.75 -2.08
N LYS A 852 39.00 -40.10 -3.32
CA LYS A 852 39.86 -40.81 -4.29
C LYS A 852 39.29 -40.81 -5.73
N PRO A 853 40.15 -41.01 -6.75
CA PRO A 853 39.69 -41.24 -8.12
C PRO A 853 38.77 -42.47 -8.24
N GLN A 854 37.74 -42.36 -9.08
CA GLN A 854 36.69 -43.35 -9.25
C GLN A 854 36.61 -43.84 -10.69
N LYS A 855 36.52 -45.17 -10.85
CA LYS A 855 36.22 -45.77 -12.16
C LYS A 855 34.70 -45.77 -12.40
N ILE A 856 34.29 -45.02 -13.42
CA ILE A 856 32.92 -44.92 -13.90
C ILE A 856 32.76 -45.86 -15.10
N GLN A 857 31.64 -46.57 -15.16
CA GLN A 857 31.23 -47.45 -16.25
C GLN A 857 29.83 -47.01 -16.68
N LEU A 858 29.73 -46.56 -17.93
CA LEU A 858 28.46 -46.18 -18.55
C LEU A 858 27.96 -47.31 -19.45
N MET A 859 26.66 -47.31 -19.74
CA MET A 859 25.98 -48.36 -20.51
C MET A 859 26.21 -48.22 -22.03
N GLU A 860 26.47 -46.99 -22.46
CA GLU A 860 26.74 -46.60 -23.84
C GLU A 860 28.20 -46.09 -23.94
N ARG A 861 28.75 -46.00 -25.16
CA ARG A 861 30.04 -45.36 -25.40
C ARG A 861 29.80 -43.85 -25.38
N THR A 862 30.60 -43.11 -24.62
CA THR A 862 30.46 -41.67 -24.42
C THR A 862 31.80 -40.96 -24.49
N THR A 863 31.79 -39.66 -24.80
CA THR A 863 32.95 -38.76 -24.75
C THR A 863 32.85 -37.86 -23.52
N GLY A 864 33.89 -37.84 -22.69
CA GLY A 864 34.02 -36.84 -21.63
C GLY A 864 34.35 -35.46 -22.22
N VAL A 865 33.62 -34.41 -21.83
CA VAL A 865 33.75 -33.06 -22.39
C VAL A 865 35.09 -32.42 -22.03
N ALA A 866 35.50 -32.49 -20.76
CA ALA A 866 36.77 -31.91 -20.32
C ALA A 866 37.97 -32.80 -20.66
N SER A 867 37.79 -34.12 -20.62
CA SER A 867 38.86 -35.10 -20.87
C SER A 867 39.08 -35.42 -22.36
N GLY A 868 38.08 -35.24 -23.21
CA GLY A 868 38.09 -35.67 -24.61
C GLY A 868 38.12 -37.19 -24.81
N ILE A 869 38.03 -37.98 -23.73
CA ILE A 869 38.18 -39.44 -23.79
C ILE A 869 36.87 -40.08 -24.20
N THR A 870 36.86 -40.80 -25.33
CA THR A 870 35.69 -41.56 -25.80
C THR A 870 35.77 -43.05 -25.44
N GLY A 871 34.87 -43.52 -24.57
CA GLY A 871 34.85 -44.89 -24.04
C GLY A 871 33.55 -45.25 -23.31
N THR A 872 33.41 -46.50 -22.87
CA THR A 872 32.36 -46.90 -21.91
C THR A 872 32.87 -46.88 -20.47
N GLN A 873 34.18 -46.67 -20.27
CA GLN A 873 34.87 -46.69 -19.00
C GLN A 873 35.74 -45.45 -18.89
N HIS A 874 35.56 -44.71 -17.79
CA HIS A 874 36.21 -43.44 -17.52
C HIS A 874 36.80 -43.44 -16.11
N ILE A 875 37.78 -42.57 -15.86
CA ILE A 875 38.36 -42.34 -14.53
C ILE A 875 38.11 -40.88 -14.18
N LEU A 876 37.29 -40.63 -13.17
CA LEU A 876 37.03 -39.30 -12.64
C LEU A 876 37.92 -39.08 -11.40
N PRO A 877 38.77 -38.03 -11.34
CA PRO A 877 39.55 -37.69 -10.14
C PRO A 877 38.66 -37.39 -8.93
N ASP A 878 39.28 -37.26 -7.75
CA ASP A 878 38.57 -36.75 -6.57
C ASP A 878 38.52 -35.22 -6.59
N LEU A 879 37.47 -34.64 -6.00
CA LEU A 879 37.15 -33.22 -6.11
C LEU A 879 37.14 -32.77 -7.59
N ASP A 880 36.42 -33.52 -8.42
CA ASP A 880 36.28 -33.23 -9.86
C ASP A 880 34.90 -33.62 -10.39
N GLY A 881 34.56 -33.07 -11.56
CA GLY A 881 33.35 -33.33 -12.31
C GLY A 881 33.65 -33.61 -13.78
N GLU A 882 32.77 -34.35 -14.45
CA GLU A 882 32.83 -34.55 -15.91
C GLU A 882 31.41 -34.68 -16.48
N ILE A 883 31.25 -34.18 -17.71
CA ILE A 883 30.04 -34.38 -18.51
C ILE A 883 30.39 -35.42 -19.59
N TYR A 884 29.54 -36.45 -19.72
CA TYR A 884 29.73 -37.54 -20.69
C TYR A 884 28.61 -37.52 -21.74
N LEU A 885 28.90 -37.02 -22.93
CA LEU A 885 27.98 -37.00 -24.08
C LEU A 885 28.07 -38.32 -24.87
N LYS A 886 27.01 -38.70 -25.58
CA LYS A 886 26.90 -39.97 -26.35
C LYS A 886 27.61 -39.93 -27.71
#